data_AF-A0A016S9D3-F1
#
_entry.id   AF-A0A016S9D3-F1
#
_cell.length_a   1.000
_cell.length_b   1.000
_cell.length_c   1.000
_cell.angle_alpha   90.00
_cell.angle_beta   90.00
_cell.angle_gamma   90.00
#
_symmetry.space_group_name_H-M   'P 1'
#
loop_
_entity.id
_entity.type
_entity.pdbx_description
1 polymer ?
#
loop_
_entity_poly.entity_id
_entity_poly.type
_entity_poly.pdbx_seq_one_letter_code
_entity_poly.pdbx_strand_id
1 'polypeptide(L)'
;MVAKVKEEKNAETTRRTDIWRSNNTCVICQDHCPSREDKDKHENQTKHKKKLLIYEFFAKEVPKFGPFSGPSVLVKRYTACGEQLVGLECLHELHFSFSSQPWWACSICYESGALMEQADVHLMSMSHITTYLDEFHSSKTASLQMDGDRLKVFEEIKRLCNEVLEEQGGELLPPECLVMDANITEKEAMAKLAVEAERTKPSYRIHTDCTNEAHSRKILQCLICRQLIAVNDELLKRIWSTHELSPAHRQAVAINQFLEQFDVEYVLDTDVPAPKAPIKWKTENECNYGPICGVKFLVTFKKHNFCHLCSCRVESIEQHFSSESHIIQFLTLSNPVEMFHVSRFSRKSRMKKVLEMVSGPKFRFENEQSRRVHADWFPKDMEHILKPESHEFPTLMPPLSPLTIDSLCLFCTVCWLTVRVDKDVKDEGEAVWNSHCAEKSHFEFAIRRACFGFDDGFFVPMSSNIPKAPWTLHGKWTEVKEGDEEFYVQTQSDVGLEFVVDDQENQEVICTLCARWFPRGMDQQINNHIRSYRHLNHYLHVTNRNLLSMLMVQKTEAASRELTLEWLKRSVHHDTDEMRVYSPEMALRMKHWGTVPIRKIDAANYDSTHRPVFECVMNVVDKVAEDGAELMQIPVREALLAAAVKIHAIKQRNGNVERILCRCTFTFIFIGAVQIHTESRLNLVSQALNIHCGKCPPPRIRRNGSLRYKSTKKSFLCEAGFFRIILCLRFLHFKKVTATNPSARNKLFPDVSCVVDDASSQMIFT
;
A
#
# COMPACT_ATOMS: atom_id res chain seq x y z
N MET A 1 -44.70 6.26 -62.24
CA MET A 1 -45.89 5.43 -61.99
C MET A 1 -45.50 4.30 -61.06
N VAL A 2 -46.39 4.01 -60.11
CA VAL A 2 -46.26 3.13 -58.95
C VAL A 2 -45.92 1.68 -59.31
N ALA A 3 -45.03 1.05 -58.53
CA ALA A 3 -45.18 -0.35 -58.13
C ALA A 3 -44.48 -0.59 -56.79
N LYS A 4 -45.27 -0.59 -55.71
CA LYS A 4 -44.95 -1.20 -54.42
C LYS A 4 -44.70 -2.70 -54.65
N VAL A 5 -43.53 -3.21 -54.26
CA VAL A 5 -43.39 -4.63 -53.90
C VAL A 5 -43.23 -4.68 -52.39
N LYS A 6 -44.31 -5.09 -51.74
CA LYS A 6 -44.27 -5.74 -50.43
C LYS A 6 -43.48 -7.03 -50.65
N GLU A 7 -42.31 -7.15 -50.06
CA GLU A 7 -41.79 -8.45 -49.66
C GLU A 7 -41.84 -8.54 -48.15
N GLU A 8 -42.40 -9.66 -47.73
CA GLU A 8 -42.96 -9.90 -46.43
C GLU A 8 -41.86 -10.09 -45.38
N LYS A 9 -42.04 -9.38 -44.27
CA LYS A 9 -41.51 -9.76 -42.97
C LYS A 9 -42.05 -11.14 -42.61
N ASN A 10 -41.28 -12.19 -42.86
CA ASN A 10 -41.44 -13.48 -42.19
C ASN A 10 -40.06 -14.06 -41.89
N ALA A 11 -39.38 -13.44 -40.92
CA ALA A 11 -38.41 -14.12 -40.10
C ALA A 11 -39.10 -14.38 -38.75
N GLU A 12 -39.79 -15.52 -38.68
CA GLU A 12 -40.31 -16.04 -37.42
C GLU A 12 -39.09 -16.39 -36.56
N THR A 13 -38.71 -15.48 -35.66
CA THR A 13 -37.61 -15.64 -34.74
C THR A 13 -37.88 -16.87 -33.88
N THR A 14 -37.18 -17.97 -34.15
CA THR A 14 -37.21 -19.17 -33.31
C THR A 14 -36.76 -18.75 -31.91
N ARG A 15 -37.72 -18.61 -30.97
CA ARG A 15 -37.46 -18.00 -29.66
C ARG A 15 -36.68 -18.97 -28.77
N ARG A 16 -35.67 -18.45 -28.08
CA ARG A 16 -34.78 -19.20 -27.18
C ARG A 16 -35.53 -19.64 -25.91
N THR A 17 -35.77 -20.94 -25.78
CA THR A 17 -36.35 -21.54 -24.57
C THR A 17 -35.29 -21.86 -23.52
N ASP A 18 -34.01 -21.89 -23.89
CA ASP A 18 -32.85 -22.22 -23.06
C ASP A 18 -32.54 -21.16 -21.99
N ILE A 19 -33.02 -19.93 -22.16
CA ILE A 19 -32.75 -18.81 -21.25
C ILE A 19 -33.79 -18.65 -20.12
N TRP A 20 -34.87 -19.45 -20.13
CA TRP A 20 -35.96 -19.36 -19.16
C TRP A 20 -36.05 -20.61 -18.28
N ARG A 21 -36.02 -20.41 -16.95
CA ARG A 21 -36.30 -21.48 -15.98
C ARG A 21 -37.80 -21.82 -15.96
N SER A 22 -38.11 -23.02 -15.44
CA SER A 22 -39.49 -23.52 -15.28
C SER A 22 -40.37 -22.62 -14.40
N ASN A 23 -39.76 -21.88 -13.47
CA ASN A 23 -40.43 -20.90 -12.60
C ASN A 23 -40.58 -19.51 -13.24
N ASN A 24 -40.42 -19.38 -14.56
CA ASN A 24 -40.50 -18.10 -15.29
C ASN A 24 -39.41 -17.06 -14.95
N THR A 25 -38.29 -17.49 -14.36
CA THR A 25 -37.12 -16.63 -14.13
C THR A 25 -36.12 -16.73 -15.29
N CYS A 26 -35.59 -15.60 -15.73
CA CYS A 26 -34.53 -15.55 -16.74
C CYS A 26 -33.20 -16.03 -16.14
N VAL A 27 -32.53 -17.00 -16.75
CA VAL A 27 -31.25 -17.56 -16.25
C VAL A 27 -30.12 -16.52 -16.28
N ILE A 28 -30.19 -15.57 -17.23
CA ILE A 28 -29.12 -14.59 -17.48
C ILE A 28 -29.28 -13.36 -16.58
N CYS A 29 -30.52 -12.91 -16.40
CA CYS A 29 -30.82 -11.69 -15.66
C CYS A 29 -31.31 -11.93 -14.24
N GLN A 30 -31.69 -13.17 -13.90
CA GLN A 30 -32.32 -13.57 -12.65
C GLN A 30 -33.67 -12.86 -12.36
N ASP A 31 -34.23 -12.17 -13.36
CA ASP A 31 -35.51 -11.48 -13.25
C ASP A 31 -36.68 -12.47 -13.43
N HIS A 32 -37.68 -12.39 -12.53
CA HIS A 32 -38.92 -13.16 -12.65
C HIS A 32 -39.89 -12.44 -13.60
N CYS A 33 -40.31 -13.12 -14.67
CA CYS A 33 -41.22 -12.57 -15.68
C CYS A 33 -42.45 -13.48 -15.82
N PRO A 34 -43.51 -13.24 -15.04
CA PRO A 34 -44.61 -14.19 -14.87
C PRO A 34 -45.47 -14.34 -16.13
N SER A 35 -45.57 -13.30 -16.95
CA SER A 35 -46.38 -13.31 -18.18
C SER A 35 -45.53 -13.35 -19.45
N ARG A 36 -46.15 -13.73 -20.56
CA ARG A 36 -45.50 -13.74 -21.88
C ARG A 36 -45.10 -12.34 -22.34
N GLU A 37 -45.93 -11.33 -22.07
CA GLU A 37 -45.62 -9.94 -22.42
C GLU A 37 -44.43 -9.42 -21.63
N ASP A 38 -44.28 -9.82 -20.36
CA ASP A 38 -43.14 -9.42 -19.53
C ASP A 38 -41.84 -10.04 -20.04
N LYS A 39 -41.87 -11.30 -20.46
CA LYS A 39 -40.72 -11.97 -21.10
C LYS A 39 -40.30 -11.24 -22.38
N ASP A 40 -41.25 -10.88 -23.24
CA ASP A 40 -40.98 -10.17 -24.49
C ASP A 40 -40.44 -8.75 -24.24
N LYS A 41 -40.95 -8.05 -23.22
CA LYS A 41 -40.39 -6.77 -22.79
C LYS A 41 -38.98 -6.93 -22.24
N HIS A 42 -38.76 -7.94 -21.40
CA HIS A 42 -37.46 -8.25 -20.79
C HIS A 42 -36.39 -8.55 -21.84
N GLU A 43 -36.66 -9.46 -22.78
CA GLU A 43 -35.74 -9.82 -23.87
C GLU A 43 -35.35 -8.62 -24.76
N ASN A 44 -36.23 -7.61 -24.83
CA ASN A 44 -35.98 -6.39 -25.59
C ASN A 44 -35.17 -5.33 -24.84
N GLN A 45 -34.99 -5.46 -23.52
CA GLN A 45 -34.21 -4.53 -22.71
C GLN A 45 -32.74 -4.54 -23.13
N THR A 46 -32.13 -3.36 -23.17
CA THR A 46 -30.70 -3.20 -23.48
C THR A 46 -29.81 -3.99 -22.52
N LYS A 47 -30.19 -4.04 -21.23
CA LYS A 47 -29.47 -4.82 -20.20
C LYS A 47 -29.46 -6.31 -20.54
N HIS A 48 -30.61 -6.89 -20.88
CA HIS A 48 -30.72 -8.29 -21.27
C HIS A 48 -29.87 -8.59 -22.50
N LYS A 49 -30.00 -7.79 -23.57
CA LYS A 49 -29.23 -7.99 -24.81
C LYS A 49 -27.72 -7.98 -24.60
N LYS A 50 -27.21 -7.10 -23.72
CA LYS A 50 -25.79 -7.07 -23.35
C LYS A 50 -25.36 -8.33 -22.61
N LYS A 51 -26.11 -8.74 -21.58
CA LYS A 51 -25.80 -9.98 -20.84
C LYS A 51 -25.88 -11.22 -21.72
N LEU A 52 -26.82 -11.26 -22.67
CA LEU A 52 -26.96 -12.37 -23.62
C LEU A 52 -25.73 -12.55 -24.50
N LEU A 53 -25.07 -11.47 -24.93
CA LEU A 53 -23.82 -11.55 -25.70
C LEU A 53 -22.71 -12.23 -24.90
N ILE A 54 -22.60 -11.90 -23.61
CA ILE A 54 -21.59 -12.47 -22.70
C ILE A 54 -21.92 -13.93 -22.39
N TYR A 55 -23.19 -14.27 -22.18
CA TYR A 55 -23.64 -15.66 -22.07
C TYR A 55 -23.26 -16.47 -23.32
N GLU A 56 -23.50 -15.93 -24.52
CA GLU A 56 -23.10 -16.59 -25.76
C GLU A 56 -21.59 -16.72 -25.93
N PHE A 57 -20.83 -15.73 -25.48
CA PHE A 57 -19.36 -15.79 -25.44
C PHE A 57 -18.89 -16.97 -24.58
N PHE A 58 -19.43 -17.14 -23.37
CA PHE A 58 -19.12 -18.29 -22.52
C PHE A 58 -19.54 -19.62 -23.16
N ALA A 59 -20.73 -19.68 -23.76
CA ALA A 59 -21.24 -20.92 -24.34
C ALA A 59 -20.50 -21.35 -25.62
N LYS A 60 -20.06 -20.40 -26.46
CA LYS A 60 -19.55 -20.67 -27.81
C LYS A 60 -18.05 -20.45 -27.99
N GLU A 61 -17.47 -19.52 -27.25
CA GLU A 61 -16.10 -19.05 -27.50
C GLU A 61 -15.12 -19.57 -26.44
N VAL A 62 -15.45 -19.46 -25.15
CA VAL A 62 -14.56 -19.89 -24.05
C VAL A 62 -14.00 -21.31 -24.19
N PRO A 63 -14.79 -22.33 -24.59
CA PRO A 63 -14.28 -23.69 -24.78
C PRO A 63 -13.19 -23.83 -25.86
N LYS A 64 -12.98 -22.80 -26.69
CA LYS A 64 -11.98 -22.81 -27.77
C LYS A 64 -10.62 -22.28 -27.32
N PHE A 65 -10.52 -21.64 -26.15
CA PHE A 65 -9.30 -20.97 -25.70
C PHE A 65 -8.49 -21.83 -24.73
N GLY A 66 -7.16 -21.63 -24.74
CA GLY A 66 -6.23 -22.34 -23.88
C GLY A 66 -5.97 -21.61 -22.56
N PRO A 67 -5.51 -22.33 -21.53
CA PRO A 67 -5.17 -21.73 -20.24
C PRO A 67 -3.95 -20.81 -20.37
N PHE A 68 -3.97 -19.69 -19.65
CA PHE A 68 -2.82 -18.81 -19.49
C PHE A 68 -1.85 -19.39 -18.45
N SER A 69 -0.57 -19.44 -18.79
CA SER A 69 0.47 -20.02 -17.93
C SER A 69 1.09 -19.02 -16.93
N GLY A 70 0.71 -17.75 -17.01
CA GLY A 70 1.20 -16.71 -16.09
C GLY A 70 0.32 -16.53 -14.86
N PRO A 71 0.80 -15.78 -13.85
CA PRO A 71 0.01 -15.48 -12.66
C PRO A 71 -1.13 -14.49 -12.98
N SER A 72 -2.30 -14.71 -12.39
CA SER A 72 -3.46 -13.80 -12.51
C SER A 72 -3.13 -12.38 -12.04
N VAL A 73 -3.43 -11.40 -12.89
CA VAL A 73 -3.31 -9.97 -12.57
C VAL A 73 -4.32 -9.57 -11.50
N LEU A 74 -5.54 -10.14 -11.52
CA LEU A 74 -6.56 -9.86 -10.51
C LEU A 74 -6.15 -10.37 -9.12
N VAL A 75 -5.66 -11.60 -9.01
CA VAL A 75 -5.18 -12.15 -7.73
C VAL A 75 -4.02 -11.31 -7.19
N LYS A 76 -3.08 -10.92 -8.04
CA LYS A 76 -1.99 -10.01 -7.66
C LYS A 76 -2.54 -8.69 -7.14
N ARG A 77 -3.47 -8.06 -7.85
CA ARG A 77 -4.08 -6.78 -7.49
C ARG A 77 -4.75 -6.85 -6.11
N TYR A 78 -5.63 -7.82 -5.88
CA TYR A 78 -6.37 -7.90 -4.62
C TYR A 78 -5.49 -8.32 -3.44
N THR A 79 -4.46 -9.12 -3.71
CA THR A 79 -3.43 -9.39 -2.69
C THR A 79 -2.64 -8.11 -2.36
N ALA A 80 -2.24 -7.32 -3.36
CA ALA A 80 -1.48 -6.07 -3.21
C ALA A 80 -2.26 -4.98 -2.42
N CYS A 81 -3.58 -4.98 -2.57
CA CYS A 81 -4.45 -4.03 -1.88
C CYS A 81 -4.89 -4.55 -0.50
N GLY A 82 -4.57 -5.80 -0.14
CA GLY A 82 -5.06 -6.43 1.08
C GLY A 82 -6.58 -6.64 1.10
N GLU A 83 -7.24 -6.62 -0.04
CA GLU A 83 -8.69 -6.75 -0.16
C GLU A 83 -9.10 -8.22 -0.23
N GLN A 84 -10.08 -8.61 0.57
CA GLN A 84 -10.69 -9.94 0.52
C GLN A 84 -12.04 -9.85 -0.19
N LEU A 85 -12.22 -10.65 -1.23
CA LEU A 85 -13.39 -10.61 -2.11
C LEU A 85 -13.92 -12.03 -2.33
N VAL A 86 -15.23 -12.15 -2.42
CA VAL A 86 -15.92 -13.40 -2.76
C VAL A 86 -16.25 -13.45 -4.26
N GLY A 87 -16.21 -14.65 -4.85
CA GLY A 87 -16.57 -14.85 -6.26
C GLY A 87 -15.54 -14.30 -7.25
N LEU A 88 -14.28 -14.14 -6.83
CA LEU A 88 -13.18 -13.83 -7.75
C LEU A 88 -12.98 -14.96 -8.77
N GLU A 89 -13.17 -16.20 -8.33
CA GLU A 89 -13.18 -17.42 -9.14
C GLU A 89 -14.28 -17.46 -10.21
N CYS A 90 -15.30 -16.61 -10.09
CA CYS A 90 -16.34 -16.47 -11.10
C CYS A 90 -15.92 -15.53 -12.25
N LEU A 91 -14.80 -14.81 -12.10
CA LEU A 91 -14.23 -14.03 -13.20
C LEU A 91 -13.35 -14.90 -14.09
N HIS A 92 -13.36 -14.53 -15.37
CA HIS A 92 -12.41 -15.01 -16.37
C HIS A 92 -11.51 -13.84 -16.76
N GLU A 93 -10.20 -14.02 -16.59
CA GLU A 93 -9.17 -13.07 -16.96
C GLU A 93 -8.75 -13.32 -18.43
N LEU A 94 -9.08 -12.38 -19.31
CA LEU A 94 -8.97 -12.53 -20.76
C LEU A 94 -7.73 -11.79 -21.28
N HIS A 95 -6.70 -12.53 -21.68
CA HIS A 95 -5.46 -11.97 -22.20
C HIS A 95 -5.51 -11.81 -23.73
N PHE A 96 -5.51 -10.57 -24.19
CA PHE A 96 -5.53 -10.21 -25.61
C PHE A 96 -4.13 -9.76 -26.10
N SER A 97 -3.81 -10.02 -27.36
CA SER A 97 -2.54 -9.62 -27.98
C SER A 97 -2.39 -8.09 -28.13
N PHE A 98 -3.50 -7.37 -28.24
CA PHE A 98 -3.52 -5.91 -28.42
C PHE A 98 -3.49 -5.13 -27.09
N SER A 99 -3.67 -5.79 -25.95
CA SER A 99 -3.77 -5.13 -24.64
C SER A 99 -2.69 -5.62 -23.69
N SER A 100 -2.03 -4.69 -23.00
CA SER A 100 -1.05 -5.03 -21.96
C SER A 100 -1.69 -5.43 -20.63
N GLN A 101 -2.97 -5.10 -20.42
CA GLN A 101 -3.76 -5.54 -19.26
C GLN A 101 -4.87 -6.48 -19.73
N PRO A 102 -5.17 -7.54 -18.96
CA PRO A 102 -6.27 -8.43 -19.30
C PRO A 102 -7.60 -7.69 -19.18
N TRP A 103 -8.56 -8.09 -20.01
CA TRP A 103 -9.96 -7.74 -19.76
C TRP A 103 -10.58 -8.81 -18.86
N TRP A 104 -11.81 -8.61 -18.41
CA TRP A 104 -12.46 -9.56 -17.53
C TRP A 104 -13.92 -9.77 -17.92
N ALA A 105 -14.43 -10.97 -17.62
CA ALA A 105 -15.85 -11.31 -17.75
C ALA A 105 -16.30 -12.20 -16.59
N CYS A 106 -17.48 -11.94 -16.05
CA CYS A 106 -18.08 -12.69 -14.95
C CYS A 106 -19.09 -13.72 -15.48
N SER A 107 -18.90 -15.00 -15.13
CA SER A 107 -19.72 -16.10 -15.61
C SER A 107 -21.10 -16.18 -14.97
N ILE A 108 -21.25 -15.67 -13.75
CA ILE A 108 -22.51 -15.71 -13.00
C ILE A 108 -23.35 -14.44 -13.24
N CYS A 109 -22.70 -13.30 -13.39
CA CYS A 109 -23.37 -12.02 -13.61
C CYS A 109 -23.60 -11.70 -15.08
N TYR A 110 -22.86 -12.35 -15.98
CA TYR A 110 -22.79 -12.03 -17.42
C TYR A 110 -22.48 -10.55 -17.66
N GLU A 111 -21.47 -10.05 -16.95
CA GLU A 111 -20.92 -8.70 -17.10
C GLU A 111 -19.44 -8.77 -17.47
N SER A 112 -18.92 -7.71 -18.06
CA SER A 112 -17.55 -7.64 -18.54
C SER A 112 -17.00 -6.23 -18.42
N GLY A 113 -15.67 -6.12 -18.49
CA GLY A 113 -14.98 -4.84 -18.50
C GLY A 113 -13.57 -4.95 -19.07
N ALA A 114 -13.06 -3.79 -19.47
CA ALA A 114 -11.70 -3.65 -20.03
C ALA A 114 -10.69 -3.10 -19.02
N LEU A 115 -11.16 -2.60 -17.86
CA LEU A 115 -10.35 -1.93 -16.86
C LEU A 115 -10.47 -2.66 -15.51
N MET A 116 -9.40 -2.64 -14.74
CA MET A 116 -9.34 -3.28 -13.42
C MET A 116 -10.25 -2.58 -12.41
N GLU A 117 -10.40 -1.25 -12.47
CA GLU A 117 -11.32 -0.53 -11.57
C GLU A 117 -12.78 -0.92 -11.81
N GLN A 118 -13.12 -1.35 -13.03
CA GLN A 118 -14.45 -1.88 -13.31
C GLN A 118 -14.65 -3.27 -12.69
N ALA A 119 -13.60 -4.09 -12.62
CA ALA A 119 -13.65 -5.36 -11.90
C ALA A 119 -13.83 -5.13 -10.40
N ASP A 120 -13.13 -4.14 -9.84
CA ASP A 120 -13.26 -3.74 -8.44
C ASP A 120 -14.73 -3.39 -8.13
N VAL A 121 -15.33 -2.50 -8.94
CA VAL A 121 -16.74 -2.10 -8.78
C VAL A 121 -17.68 -3.28 -8.90
N HIS A 122 -17.44 -4.17 -9.85
CA HIS A 122 -18.28 -5.35 -10.07
C HIS A 122 -18.25 -6.33 -8.90
N LEU A 123 -17.05 -6.77 -8.48
CA LEU A 123 -16.88 -7.76 -7.41
C LEU A 123 -17.40 -7.27 -6.05
N MET A 124 -17.36 -5.96 -5.81
CA MET A 124 -17.87 -5.37 -4.58
C MET A 124 -19.36 -5.01 -4.63
N SER A 125 -19.99 -5.13 -5.80
CA SER A 125 -21.41 -4.81 -5.96
C SER A 125 -22.31 -5.82 -5.25
N MET A 126 -23.42 -5.33 -4.69
CA MET A 126 -24.44 -6.17 -4.07
C MET A 126 -25.04 -7.17 -5.06
N SER A 127 -25.15 -6.79 -6.33
CA SER A 127 -25.65 -7.67 -7.38
C SER A 127 -24.75 -8.90 -7.55
N HIS A 128 -23.44 -8.71 -7.64
CA HIS A 128 -22.49 -9.81 -7.77
C HIS A 128 -22.49 -10.68 -6.52
N ILE A 129 -22.33 -10.06 -5.35
CA ILE A 129 -22.22 -10.78 -4.09
C ILE A 129 -23.48 -11.61 -3.81
N THR A 130 -24.68 -11.04 -4.01
CA THR A 130 -25.95 -11.78 -3.80
C THR A 130 -26.04 -12.96 -4.76
N THR A 131 -25.71 -12.77 -6.04
CA THR A 131 -25.72 -13.87 -7.04
C THR A 131 -24.75 -14.98 -6.65
N TYR A 132 -23.53 -14.62 -6.24
CA TYR A 132 -22.52 -15.56 -5.79
C TYR A 132 -23.00 -16.36 -4.56
N LEU A 133 -23.52 -15.68 -3.55
CA LEU A 133 -24.02 -16.33 -2.34
C LEU A 133 -25.23 -17.23 -2.65
N ASP A 134 -26.13 -16.83 -3.54
CA ASP A 134 -27.28 -17.65 -3.95
C ASP A 134 -26.88 -18.89 -4.75
N GLU A 135 -25.84 -18.80 -5.60
CA GLU A 135 -25.39 -19.94 -6.41
C GLU A 135 -24.54 -20.94 -5.61
N PHE A 136 -23.64 -20.46 -4.75
CA PHE A 136 -22.65 -21.30 -4.08
C PHE A 136 -22.90 -21.52 -2.59
N HIS A 137 -23.68 -20.65 -1.95
CA HIS A 137 -23.93 -20.64 -0.51
C HIS A 137 -25.42 -20.47 -0.16
N SER A 138 -26.32 -21.01 -1.00
CA SER A 138 -27.78 -20.84 -0.88
C SER A 138 -28.37 -21.17 0.50
N SER A 139 -27.76 -22.09 1.25
CA SER A 139 -28.17 -22.40 2.62
C SER A 139 -27.99 -21.24 3.59
N LYS A 140 -27.00 -20.37 3.35
CA LYS A 140 -26.75 -19.15 4.14
C LYS A 140 -27.64 -18.00 3.69
N THR A 141 -28.02 -17.94 2.41
CA THR A 141 -28.94 -16.91 1.89
C THR A 141 -30.41 -17.22 2.13
N ALA A 142 -30.78 -18.48 2.36
CA ALA A 142 -32.17 -18.85 2.69
C ALA A 142 -32.73 -18.14 3.93
N SER A 143 -31.87 -17.70 4.86
CA SER A 143 -32.26 -16.92 6.05
C SER A 143 -32.16 -15.40 5.89
N LEU A 144 -31.59 -14.90 4.79
CA LEU A 144 -31.47 -13.47 4.53
C LEU A 144 -32.85 -12.87 4.18
N GLN A 145 -33.34 -11.96 5.02
CA GLN A 145 -34.46 -11.10 4.64
C GLN A 145 -33.94 -10.01 3.70
N MET A 146 -34.14 -10.22 2.40
CA MET A 146 -33.81 -9.25 1.35
C MET A 146 -34.83 -8.08 1.28
N ASP A 147 -35.99 -8.25 1.91
CA ASP A 147 -37.03 -7.22 2.02
C ASP A 147 -36.75 -6.32 3.24
N GLY A 148 -36.45 -5.04 3.03
CA GLY A 148 -36.21 -4.10 4.12
C GLY A 148 -35.32 -2.90 3.78
N ASP A 149 -34.71 -2.31 4.80
CA ASP A 149 -33.71 -1.24 4.66
C ASP A 149 -32.48 -1.79 3.92
N ARG A 150 -32.22 -1.26 2.71
CA ARG A 150 -31.11 -1.68 1.83
C ARG A 150 -29.75 -1.65 2.53
N LEU A 151 -29.52 -0.72 3.47
CA LEU A 151 -28.27 -0.68 4.22
C LEU A 151 -28.11 -1.87 5.17
N LYS A 152 -29.21 -2.37 5.76
CA LYS A 152 -29.13 -3.49 6.71
C LYS A 152 -28.86 -4.78 5.98
N VAL A 153 -29.49 -4.92 4.81
CA VAL A 153 -29.23 -6.01 3.87
C VAL A 153 -27.77 -5.97 3.41
N PHE A 154 -27.21 -4.79 3.12
CA PHE A 154 -25.80 -4.63 2.76
C PHE A 154 -24.84 -5.12 3.85
N GLU A 155 -25.01 -4.68 5.10
CA GLU A 155 -24.15 -5.12 6.21
C GLU A 155 -24.27 -6.61 6.50
N GLU A 156 -25.48 -7.16 6.44
CA GLU A 156 -25.69 -8.59 6.67
C GLU A 156 -25.03 -9.43 5.57
N ILE A 157 -25.12 -8.99 4.30
CA ILE A 157 -24.42 -9.63 3.19
C ILE A 157 -22.90 -9.55 3.37
N LYS A 158 -22.36 -8.40 3.78
CA LYS A 158 -20.91 -8.26 4.08
C LYS A 158 -20.46 -9.16 5.22
N ARG A 159 -21.27 -9.27 6.29
CA ARG A 159 -21.03 -10.19 7.40
C ARG A 159 -20.95 -11.64 6.92
N LEU A 160 -21.88 -12.07 6.06
CA LEU A 160 -21.87 -13.41 5.47
C LEU A 160 -20.67 -13.64 4.55
N CYS A 161 -20.24 -12.64 3.78
CA CYS A 161 -19.00 -12.74 2.99
C CYS A 161 -17.79 -13.01 3.88
N ASN A 162 -17.67 -12.31 5.02
CA ASN A 162 -16.58 -12.53 5.96
C ASN A 162 -16.61 -13.96 6.53
N GLU A 163 -17.78 -14.50 6.87
CA GLU A 163 -17.91 -15.91 7.30
C GLU A 163 -17.47 -16.89 6.21
N VAL A 164 -17.86 -16.65 4.95
CA VAL A 164 -17.44 -17.49 3.82
C VAL A 164 -15.92 -17.42 3.64
N LEU A 165 -15.33 -16.23 3.71
CA LEU A 165 -13.88 -16.03 3.60
C LEU A 165 -13.14 -16.72 4.75
N GLU A 166 -13.65 -16.64 5.97
CA GLU A 166 -13.09 -17.34 7.14
C GLU A 166 -13.14 -18.87 6.97
N GLU A 167 -14.26 -19.43 6.49
CA GLU A 167 -14.40 -20.85 6.18
C GLU A 167 -13.43 -21.30 5.07
N GLN A 168 -13.17 -20.43 4.10
CA GLN A 168 -12.20 -20.65 3.03
C GLN A 168 -10.74 -20.40 3.47
N GLY A 169 -10.50 -20.07 4.75
CA GLY A 169 -9.16 -19.83 5.29
C GLY A 169 -8.54 -18.48 4.89
N GLY A 170 -9.34 -17.53 4.42
CA GLY A 170 -8.90 -16.19 4.01
C GLY A 170 -8.02 -16.18 2.77
N GLU A 171 -8.13 -17.19 1.91
CA GLU A 171 -7.43 -17.27 0.63
C GLU A 171 -8.34 -16.83 -0.53
N LEU A 172 -7.80 -16.00 -1.42
CA LEU A 172 -8.49 -15.60 -2.64
C LEU A 172 -8.52 -16.79 -3.60
N LEU A 173 -9.71 -17.27 -3.93
CA LEU A 173 -9.89 -18.27 -4.97
C LEU A 173 -9.61 -17.61 -6.34
N PRO A 174 -8.68 -18.15 -7.15
CA PRO A 174 -8.23 -17.50 -8.37
C PRO A 174 -9.27 -17.57 -9.51
N PRO A 175 -9.30 -16.57 -10.40
CA PRO A 175 -10.10 -16.61 -11.63
C PRO A 175 -9.51 -17.61 -12.63
N GLU A 176 -10.31 -18.00 -13.62
CA GLU A 176 -9.79 -18.72 -14.79
C GLU A 176 -9.08 -17.73 -15.72
N CYS A 177 -7.81 -17.98 -16.05
CA CYS A 177 -7.04 -17.12 -16.96
C CYS A 177 -6.96 -17.74 -18.35
N LEU A 178 -7.40 -17.01 -19.37
CA LEU A 178 -7.52 -17.48 -20.75
C LEU A 178 -6.68 -16.64 -21.71
N VAL A 179 -6.01 -17.32 -22.64
CA VAL A 179 -5.31 -16.67 -23.75
C VAL A 179 -6.25 -16.61 -24.95
N MET A 180 -6.61 -15.39 -25.34
CA MET A 180 -7.47 -15.13 -26.48
C MET A 180 -6.70 -15.32 -27.79
N ASP A 181 -7.38 -15.78 -28.85
CA ASP A 181 -6.76 -15.92 -30.17
C ASP A 181 -6.16 -14.58 -30.64
N ALA A 182 -4.91 -14.62 -31.10
CA ALA A 182 -4.16 -13.45 -31.54
C ALA A 182 -4.82 -12.68 -32.69
N ASN A 183 -5.71 -13.34 -33.45
CA ASN A 183 -6.46 -12.73 -34.54
C ASN A 183 -7.66 -11.89 -34.08
N ILE A 184 -8.09 -12.00 -32.82
CA ILE A 184 -9.21 -11.21 -32.30
C ILE A 184 -8.78 -9.76 -32.18
N THR A 185 -9.46 -8.89 -32.93
CA THR A 185 -9.24 -7.45 -32.87
C THR A 185 -9.94 -6.81 -31.67
N GLU A 186 -9.47 -5.64 -31.23
CA GLU A 186 -10.12 -4.89 -30.14
C GLU A 186 -11.62 -4.65 -30.42
N LYS A 187 -11.96 -4.27 -31.66
CA LYS A 187 -13.35 -4.03 -32.06
C LYS A 187 -14.21 -5.29 -31.97
N GLU A 188 -13.68 -6.45 -32.33
CA GLU A 188 -14.39 -7.72 -32.19
C GLU A 188 -14.56 -8.13 -30.74
N ALA A 189 -13.51 -7.96 -29.91
CA ALA A 189 -13.59 -8.21 -28.47
C ALA A 189 -14.67 -7.32 -27.82
N MET A 190 -14.71 -6.03 -28.14
CA MET A 190 -15.75 -5.10 -27.67
C MET A 190 -17.15 -5.55 -28.06
N ALA A 191 -17.34 -5.99 -29.31
CA ALA A 191 -18.63 -6.45 -29.80
C ALA A 191 -19.09 -7.74 -29.10
N LYS A 192 -18.19 -8.72 -28.93
CA LYS A 192 -18.49 -10.01 -28.27
C LYS A 192 -18.75 -9.86 -26.77
N LEU A 193 -18.00 -8.97 -26.10
CA LEU A 193 -18.10 -8.76 -24.66
C LEU A 193 -19.05 -7.62 -24.28
N ALA A 194 -19.70 -6.97 -25.24
CA ALA A 194 -20.58 -5.83 -25.01
C ALA A 194 -19.91 -4.64 -24.27
N VAL A 195 -18.62 -4.42 -24.51
CA VAL A 195 -17.84 -3.33 -23.93
C VAL A 195 -17.93 -2.09 -24.83
N GLU A 196 -18.34 -0.96 -24.25
CA GLU A 196 -18.43 0.33 -24.93
C GLU A 196 -17.07 1.03 -24.98
N ALA A 197 -16.81 1.84 -26.02
CA ALA A 197 -15.52 2.53 -26.21
C ALA A 197 -15.16 3.48 -25.06
N GLU A 198 -16.15 4.12 -24.43
CA GLU A 198 -15.89 4.98 -23.26
C GLU A 198 -15.43 4.17 -22.04
N ARG A 199 -15.80 2.90 -21.96
CA ARG A 199 -15.40 1.98 -20.88
C ARG A 199 -14.00 1.40 -21.06
N THR A 200 -13.32 1.67 -22.17
CA THR A 200 -11.90 1.30 -22.36
C THR A 200 -10.95 2.44 -21.99
N LYS A 201 -11.48 3.64 -21.74
CA LYS A 201 -10.67 4.81 -21.37
C LYS A 201 -10.36 4.80 -19.87
N PRO A 202 -9.08 4.96 -19.48
CA PRO A 202 -8.69 4.93 -18.09
C PRO A 202 -9.28 6.12 -17.30
N SER A 203 -9.37 5.97 -15.97
CA SER A 203 -10.02 6.91 -15.06
C SER A 203 -9.18 8.16 -14.74
N TYR A 204 -8.51 8.75 -15.74
CA TYR A 204 -7.70 9.95 -15.59
C TYR A 204 -7.86 10.93 -16.78
N ARG A 205 -7.43 12.18 -16.55
CA ARG A 205 -7.22 13.18 -17.60
C ARG A 205 -5.79 13.68 -17.57
N ILE A 206 -5.20 13.90 -18.74
CA ILE A 206 -3.87 14.49 -18.88
C ILE A 206 -4.01 15.96 -19.23
N HIS A 207 -3.33 16.80 -18.46
CA HIS A 207 -3.22 18.23 -18.67
C HIS A 207 -1.80 18.58 -19.10
N THR A 208 -1.67 19.52 -20.04
CA THR A 208 -0.36 20.01 -20.47
C THR A 208 -0.13 21.39 -19.88
N ASP A 209 0.94 21.51 -19.10
CA ASP A 209 1.46 22.75 -18.57
C ASP A 209 2.46 23.34 -19.57
N CYS A 210 2.05 24.44 -20.20
CA CYS A 210 2.81 25.17 -21.22
C CYS A 210 3.54 26.41 -20.64
N THR A 211 3.71 26.52 -19.32
CA THR A 211 4.46 27.64 -18.70
C THR A 211 5.90 27.76 -19.23
N ASN A 212 6.46 26.67 -19.75
CA ASN A 212 7.70 26.66 -20.52
C ASN A 212 7.48 25.95 -21.87
N GLU A 213 7.29 26.71 -22.95
CA GLU A 213 6.97 26.18 -24.28
C GLU A 213 8.03 25.20 -24.83
N ALA A 214 9.30 25.35 -24.43
CA ALA A 214 10.37 24.45 -24.85
C ALA A 214 10.32 23.08 -24.16
N HIS A 215 9.65 22.97 -23.01
CA HIS A 215 9.57 21.75 -22.21
C HIS A 215 8.20 21.66 -21.53
N SER A 216 7.18 21.35 -22.32
CA SER A 216 5.83 21.17 -21.78
C SER A 216 5.81 20.03 -20.77
N ARG A 217 5.17 20.28 -19.62
CA ARG A 217 5.03 19.32 -18.53
C ARG A 217 3.66 18.69 -18.60
N LYS A 218 3.56 17.40 -18.28
CA LYS A 218 2.27 16.70 -18.27
C LYS A 218 1.87 16.35 -16.84
N ILE A 219 0.63 16.68 -16.51
CA ILE A 219 0.04 16.43 -15.19
C ILE A 219 -1.17 15.52 -15.38
N LEU A 220 -1.14 14.37 -14.73
CA LEU A 220 -2.27 13.46 -14.65
C LEU A 220 -3.18 13.91 -13.52
N GLN A 221 -4.47 14.04 -13.80
CA GLN A 221 -5.53 14.24 -12.83
C GLN A 221 -6.34 12.94 -12.73
N CYS A 222 -6.28 12.26 -11.58
CA CYS A 222 -7.12 11.10 -11.31
C CYS A 222 -8.59 11.55 -11.20
N LEU A 223 -9.50 10.86 -11.88
CA LEU A 223 -10.94 11.18 -11.83
C LEU A 223 -11.64 10.54 -10.63
N ILE A 224 -10.96 9.65 -9.91
CA ILE A 224 -11.48 8.96 -8.73
C ILE A 224 -11.06 9.72 -7.47
N CYS A 225 -9.76 9.69 -7.13
CA CYS A 225 -9.23 10.30 -5.90
C CYS A 225 -8.77 11.75 -6.06
N ARG A 226 -8.88 12.33 -7.27
CA ARG A 226 -8.54 13.74 -7.58
C ARG A 226 -7.09 14.16 -7.36
N GLN A 227 -6.20 13.19 -7.12
CA GLN A 227 -4.76 13.47 -7.04
C GLN A 227 -4.20 13.97 -8.37
N LEU A 228 -3.24 14.88 -8.26
CA LEU A 228 -2.48 15.45 -9.37
C LEU A 228 -1.07 14.89 -9.36
N ILE A 229 -0.66 14.24 -10.46
CA ILE A 229 0.58 13.44 -10.52
C ILE A 229 1.41 13.92 -11.72
N ALA A 230 2.71 14.09 -11.50
CA ALA A 230 3.65 14.40 -12.58
C ALA A 230 3.81 13.17 -13.50
N VAL A 231 3.69 13.36 -14.80
CA VAL A 231 3.82 12.25 -15.78
C VAL A 231 4.62 12.66 -17.01
N ASN A 232 5.06 11.65 -17.76
CA ASN A 232 5.49 11.75 -19.15
C ASN A 232 4.84 10.60 -19.94
N ASP A 233 4.89 10.65 -21.27
CA ASP A 233 4.21 9.67 -22.11
C ASP A 233 4.83 8.26 -22.00
N GLU A 234 6.14 8.19 -21.82
CA GLU A 234 6.89 6.93 -21.75
C GLU A 234 6.50 6.10 -20.51
N LEU A 235 6.36 6.76 -19.36
CA LEU A 235 6.13 6.11 -18.06
C LEU A 235 4.66 6.16 -17.63
N LEU A 236 3.77 6.76 -18.42
CA LEU A 236 2.36 6.98 -18.07
C LEU A 236 1.67 5.71 -17.59
N LYS A 237 1.84 4.59 -18.32
CA LYS A 237 1.22 3.31 -17.96
C LYS A 237 1.72 2.81 -16.59
N ARG A 238 3.04 2.83 -16.37
CA ARG A 238 3.66 2.40 -15.11
C ARG A 238 3.19 3.27 -13.94
N ILE A 239 3.16 4.59 -14.13
CA ILE A 239 2.68 5.54 -13.11
C ILE A 239 1.22 5.27 -12.76
N TRP A 240 0.36 5.06 -13.76
CA TRP A 240 -1.05 4.79 -13.54
C TRP A 240 -1.27 3.47 -12.78
N SER A 241 -0.60 2.39 -13.20
CA SER A 241 -0.69 1.10 -12.50
C SER A 241 -0.22 1.18 -11.05
N THR A 242 0.84 1.93 -10.76
CA THR A 242 1.28 2.20 -9.39
C THR A 242 0.25 3.03 -8.61
N HIS A 243 -0.34 4.05 -9.25
CA HIS A 243 -1.31 4.93 -8.61
C HIS A 243 -2.61 4.23 -8.23
N GLU A 244 -3.15 3.34 -9.08
CA GLU A 244 -4.38 2.59 -8.82
C GLU A 244 -4.30 1.75 -7.53
N LEU A 245 -3.10 1.28 -7.19
CA LEU A 245 -2.82 0.48 -6.00
C LEU A 245 -2.50 1.35 -4.77
N SER A 246 -2.40 2.67 -4.93
CA SER A 246 -2.07 3.55 -3.81
C SER A 246 -3.22 3.57 -2.77
N PRO A 247 -2.92 3.62 -1.46
CA PRO A 247 -3.96 3.58 -0.42
C PRO A 247 -5.03 4.67 -0.57
N ALA A 248 -4.62 5.88 -0.95
CA ALA A 248 -5.54 6.99 -1.17
C ALA A 248 -6.48 6.76 -2.36
N HIS A 249 -6.00 6.10 -3.42
CA HIS A 249 -6.84 5.72 -4.55
C HIS A 249 -7.82 4.62 -4.13
N ARG A 250 -7.34 3.53 -3.50
CA ARG A 250 -8.18 2.41 -3.04
C ARG A 250 -9.29 2.86 -2.10
N GLN A 251 -8.97 3.76 -1.16
CA GLN A 251 -9.96 4.37 -0.26
C GLN A 251 -11.04 5.14 -1.02
N ALA A 252 -10.68 5.94 -2.03
CA ALA A 252 -11.64 6.67 -2.84
C ALA A 252 -12.50 5.74 -3.71
N VAL A 253 -11.91 4.65 -4.23
CA VAL A 253 -12.64 3.58 -4.93
C VAL A 253 -13.68 2.94 -4.03
N ALA A 254 -13.30 2.55 -2.80
CA ALA A 254 -14.22 1.94 -1.84
C ALA A 254 -15.40 2.86 -1.49
N ILE A 255 -15.15 4.16 -1.30
CA ILE A 255 -16.22 5.15 -1.04
C ILE A 255 -17.14 5.30 -2.26
N ASN A 256 -16.59 5.36 -3.48
CA ASN A 256 -17.39 5.44 -4.71
C ASN A 256 -18.31 4.21 -4.84
N GLN A 257 -17.74 3.02 -4.69
CA GLN A 257 -18.46 1.76 -4.79
C GLN A 257 -19.58 1.66 -3.76
N PHE A 258 -19.30 2.09 -2.53
CA PHE A 258 -20.32 2.17 -1.48
C PHE A 258 -21.47 3.07 -1.91
N LEU A 259 -21.18 4.30 -2.37
CA LEU A 259 -22.22 5.24 -2.82
C LEU A 259 -23.05 4.71 -3.99
N GLU A 260 -22.46 3.91 -4.88
CA GLU A 260 -23.16 3.28 -6.00
C GLU A 260 -24.17 2.19 -5.57
N GLN A 261 -24.09 1.69 -4.33
CA GLN A 261 -25.05 0.68 -3.84
C GLN A 261 -26.39 1.28 -3.38
N PHE A 262 -26.50 2.61 -3.27
CA PHE A 262 -27.65 3.28 -2.67
C PHE A 262 -28.37 4.22 -3.64
N ASP A 263 -29.67 4.36 -3.44
CA ASP A 263 -30.45 5.39 -4.11
C ASP A 263 -30.16 6.73 -3.46
N VAL A 264 -29.36 7.55 -4.16
CA VAL A 264 -29.00 8.90 -3.71
C VAL A 264 -30.00 9.90 -4.28
N GLU A 265 -30.63 10.68 -3.40
CA GLU A 265 -31.41 11.84 -3.81
C GLU A 265 -30.51 13.06 -3.96
N TYR A 266 -30.67 13.82 -5.04
CA TYR A 266 -29.99 15.09 -5.23
C TYR A 266 -30.86 16.23 -4.70
N VAL A 267 -30.36 16.94 -3.69
CA VAL A 267 -31.08 18.00 -2.99
C VAL A 267 -30.40 19.34 -3.26
N LEU A 268 -31.18 20.35 -3.66
CA LEU A 268 -30.68 21.71 -3.78
C LEU A 268 -30.46 22.29 -2.37
N ASP A 269 -29.23 22.67 -2.05
CA ASP A 269 -28.95 23.38 -0.80
C ASP A 269 -29.27 24.86 -0.95
N THR A 270 -30.42 25.26 -0.41
CA THR A 270 -30.87 26.67 -0.37
C THR A 270 -30.12 27.50 0.67
N ASP A 271 -29.37 26.84 1.56
CA ASP A 271 -28.74 27.45 2.74
C ASP A 271 -27.26 27.82 2.52
N VAL A 272 -26.75 27.76 1.29
CA VAL A 272 -25.39 28.26 0.97
C VAL A 272 -25.48 29.74 0.59
N PRO A 273 -25.20 30.69 1.51
CA PRO A 273 -25.28 32.10 1.18
C PRO A 273 -24.22 32.46 0.13
N ALA A 274 -24.63 33.27 -0.85
CA ALA A 274 -23.68 33.82 -1.81
C ALA A 274 -22.56 34.59 -1.07
N PRO A 275 -21.28 34.34 -1.40
CA PRO A 275 -20.19 34.98 -0.70
C PRO A 275 -20.22 36.50 -0.93
N LYS A 276 -20.08 37.27 0.15
CA LYS A 276 -20.00 38.73 0.07
C LYS A 276 -18.60 39.14 -0.39
N ALA A 277 -18.52 39.92 -1.47
CA ALA A 277 -17.27 40.53 -1.90
C ALA A 277 -16.87 41.68 -0.96
N PRO A 278 -15.56 41.91 -0.71
CA PRO A 278 -14.42 41.10 -1.16
C PRO A 278 -14.28 39.80 -0.36
N ILE A 279 -14.00 38.70 -1.07
CA ILE A 279 -13.72 37.40 -0.45
C ILE A 279 -12.41 37.51 0.34
N LYS A 280 -12.41 37.03 1.59
CA LYS A 280 -11.25 37.03 2.48
C LYS A 280 -11.19 35.72 3.26
N TRP A 281 -10.00 35.37 3.70
CA TRP A 281 -9.80 34.32 4.70
C TRP A 281 -10.16 34.83 6.10
N LYS A 282 -10.88 34.01 6.85
CA LYS A 282 -11.12 34.13 8.28
C LYS A 282 -10.25 33.10 8.98
N THR A 283 -9.41 33.53 9.92
CA THR A 283 -8.54 32.61 10.67
C THR A 283 -9.13 32.35 12.05
N GLU A 284 -9.38 31.09 12.38
CA GLU A 284 -9.86 30.64 13.69
C GLU A 284 -9.12 29.38 14.11
N ASN A 285 -8.59 29.34 15.34
CA ASN A 285 -7.82 28.19 15.86
C ASN A 285 -6.73 27.71 14.88
N GLU A 286 -5.94 28.65 14.37
CA GLU A 286 -4.89 28.43 13.36
C GLU A 286 -5.38 27.95 11.98
N CYS A 287 -6.65 27.57 11.82
CA CYS A 287 -7.25 27.17 10.56
C CYS A 287 -7.77 28.39 9.77
N ASN A 288 -7.78 28.30 8.44
CA ASN A 288 -8.30 29.34 7.57
C ASN A 288 -9.57 28.90 6.85
N TYR A 289 -10.58 29.76 6.89
CA TYR A 289 -11.89 29.55 6.31
C TYR A 289 -12.19 30.66 5.30
N GLY A 290 -12.53 30.28 4.08
CA GLY A 290 -12.85 31.16 2.96
C GLY A 290 -14.35 31.10 2.64
N PRO A 291 -14.73 31.25 1.37
CA PRO A 291 -16.12 31.06 0.96
C PRO A 291 -16.45 29.56 0.89
N ILE A 292 -17.70 29.22 1.21
CA ILE A 292 -18.22 27.85 1.03
C ILE A 292 -18.23 27.53 -0.48
N CYS A 293 -17.63 26.40 -0.86
CA CYS A 293 -17.69 25.88 -2.22
C CYS A 293 -17.72 24.34 -2.21
N GLY A 294 -18.18 23.72 -3.31
CA GLY A 294 -18.10 22.27 -3.47
C GLY A 294 -19.14 21.46 -2.69
N VAL A 295 -20.23 22.08 -2.21
CA VAL A 295 -21.27 21.41 -1.42
C VAL A 295 -21.93 20.25 -2.18
N LYS A 296 -21.83 20.18 -3.51
CA LYS A 296 -22.24 18.97 -4.27
C LYS A 296 -21.54 17.67 -3.85
N PHE A 297 -20.41 17.78 -3.16
CA PHE A 297 -19.68 16.64 -2.62
C PHE A 297 -20.12 16.25 -1.20
N LEU A 298 -21.03 17.01 -0.57
CA LEU A 298 -21.65 16.62 0.69
C LEU A 298 -22.56 15.41 0.46
N VAL A 299 -22.36 14.39 1.28
CA VAL A 299 -23.26 13.26 1.42
C VAL A 299 -23.85 13.28 2.83
N THR A 300 -25.16 13.44 2.91
CA THR A 300 -25.92 13.58 4.16
C THR A 300 -26.73 12.33 4.43
N PHE A 301 -26.43 11.67 5.55
CA PHE A 301 -27.28 10.70 6.24
C PHE A 301 -28.06 11.43 7.33
N LYS A 302 -29.13 10.84 7.89
CA LYS A 302 -29.97 11.59 8.85
C LYS A 302 -29.21 12.04 10.11
N LYS A 303 -28.11 11.38 10.48
CA LYS A 303 -27.29 11.70 11.66
C LYS A 303 -25.80 11.93 11.37
N HIS A 304 -25.35 11.70 10.15
CA HIS A 304 -23.92 11.71 9.79
C HIS A 304 -23.73 12.40 8.45
N ASN A 305 -22.62 13.12 8.32
CA ASN A 305 -22.24 13.79 7.08
C ASN A 305 -20.82 13.39 6.73
N PHE A 306 -20.55 13.27 5.44
CA PHE A 306 -19.18 13.15 4.95
C PHE A 306 -19.01 13.87 3.63
N CYS A 307 -17.77 14.25 3.34
CA CYS A 307 -17.39 14.89 2.09
C CYS A 307 -16.80 13.84 1.15
N HIS A 308 -17.47 13.60 0.03
CA HIS A 308 -17.06 12.67 -1.01
C HIS A 308 -15.72 13.07 -1.63
N LEU A 309 -15.47 14.37 -1.83
CA LEU A 309 -14.24 14.89 -2.39
C LEU A 309 -13.03 14.66 -1.46
N CYS A 310 -13.20 14.97 -0.17
CA CYS A 310 -12.13 14.88 0.82
C CYS A 310 -11.99 13.46 1.42
N SER A 311 -12.97 12.58 1.17
CA SER A 311 -13.04 11.24 1.76
C SER A 311 -12.96 11.27 3.29
N CYS A 312 -13.62 12.24 3.92
CA CYS A 312 -13.58 12.44 5.38
C CYS A 312 -14.97 12.68 5.95
N ARG A 313 -15.13 12.35 7.25
CA ARG A 313 -16.31 12.72 8.03
C ARG A 313 -16.40 14.25 8.12
N VAL A 314 -17.62 14.79 8.18
CA VAL A 314 -17.90 16.22 8.31
C VAL A 314 -18.69 16.46 9.58
N GLU A 315 -18.11 17.20 10.52
CA GLU A 315 -18.79 17.60 11.75
C GLU A 315 -19.56 18.89 11.56
N SER A 316 -18.95 19.87 10.88
CA SER A 316 -19.55 21.16 10.55
C SER A 316 -19.46 21.43 9.07
N ILE A 317 -20.60 21.43 8.38
CA ILE A 317 -20.69 21.67 6.92
C ILE A 317 -20.07 23.04 6.60
N GLU A 318 -20.40 24.08 7.35
CA GLU A 318 -19.87 25.42 7.10
C GLU A 318 -18.35 25.47 7.22
N GLN A 319 -17.78 24.91 8.30
CA GLN A 319 -16.32 24.92 8.51
C GLN A 319 -15.60 24.05 7.48
N HIS A 320 -16.12 22.86 7.17
CA HIS A 320 -15.52 21.95 6.21
C HIS A 320 -15.38 22.59 4.83
N PHE A 321 -16.52 23.00 4.25
CA PHE A 321 -16.60 23.45 2.86
C PHE A 321 -16.06 24.88 2.67
N SER A 322 -15.76 25.59 3.75
CA SER A 322 -14.99 26.83 3.72
C SER A 322 -13.51 26.64 4.05
N SER A 323 -13.07 25.47 4.52
CA SER A 323 -11.68 25.26 4.96
C SER A 323 -10.65 25.36 3.83
N GLU A 324 -9.43 25.78 4.16
CA GLU A 324 -8.28 25.81 3.25
C GLU A 324 -8.08 24.45 2.54
N SER A 325 -8.12 23.35 3.31
CA SER A 325 -7.95 22.00 2.79
C SER A 325 -8.99 21.63 1.73
N HIS A 326 -10.27 21.87 2.02
CA HIS A 326 -11.36 21.57 1.09
C HIS A 326 -11.27 22.41 -0.18
N ILE A 327 -11.12 23.73 -0.06
CA ILE A 327 -11.11 24.65 -1.19
C ILE A 327 -9.97 24.30 -2.15
N ILE A 328 -8.79 23.97 -1.62
CA ILE A 328 -7.64 23.56 -2.43
C ILE A 328 -7.97 22.28 -3.22
N GLN A 329 -8.54 21.26 -2.57
CA GLN A 329 -8.93 20.03 -3.24
C GLN A 329 -10.03 20.28 -4.28
N PHE A 330 -11.00 21.14 -4.00
CA PHE A 330 -12.06 21.50 -4.93
C PHE A 330 -11.52 22.17 -6.18
N LEU A 331 -10.58 23.11 -6.03
CA LEU A 331 -9.95 23.80 -7.15
C LEU A 331 -9.12 22.88 -8.05
N THR A 332 -8.65 21.72 -7.57
CA THR A 332 -7.97 20.74 -8.43
C THR A 332 -8.86 20.23 -9.55
N LEU A 333 -10.19 20.32 -9.41
CA LEU A 333 -11.16 19.87 -10.40
C LEU A 333 -11.19 20.81 -11.62
N SER A 334 -11.17 22.12 -11.37
CA SER A 334 -11.36 23.16 -12.37
C SER A 334 -10.04 23.79 -12.85
N ASN A 335 -9.01 23.79 -12.02
CA ASN A 335 -7.70 24.39 -12.29
C ASN A 335 -6.54 23.44 -11.93
N PRO A 336 -6.50 22.22 -12.52
CA PRO A 336 -5.55 21.18 -12.12
C PRO A 336 -4.09 21.58 -12.30
N VAL A 337 -3.74 22.29 -13.39
CA VAL A 337 -2.35 22.71 -13.66
C VAL A 337 -1.90 23.73 -12.62
N GLU A 338 -2.70 24.76 -12.38
CA GLU A 338 -2.40 25.80 -11.40
C GLU A 338 -2.30 25.21 -9.99
N MET A 339 -3.23 24.33 -9.61
CA MET A 339 -3.23 23.72 -8.28
C MET A 339 -2.07 22.77 -8.04
N PHE A 340 -1.55 22.12 -9.08
CA PHE A 340 -0.33 21.32 -8.98
C PHE A 340 0.88 22.16 -8.53
N HIS A 341 0.96 23.41 -8.98
CA HIS A 341 2.00 24.35 -8.55
C HIS A 341 1.68 25.00 -7.20
N VAL A 342 0.47 25.53 -7.04
CA VAL A 342 0.03 26.27 -5.85
C VAL A 342 0.08 25.41 -4.59
N SER A 343 -0.19 24.10 -4.69
CA SER A 343 -0.09 23.17 -3.56
C SER A 343 1.34 23.04 -2.98
N ARG A 344 2.37 23.36 -3.77
CA ARG A 344 3.78 23.30 -3.36
C ARG A 344 4.29 24.58 -2.72
N PHE A 345 3.57 25.70 -2.86
CA PHE A 345 3.97 26.98 -2.29
C PHE A 345 3.87 26.98 -0.77
N SER A 346 4.57 27.93 -0.14
CA SER A 346 4.38 28.25 1.28
C SER A 346 2.90 28.53 1.57
N ARG A 347 2.50 28.36 2.83
CA ARG A 347 1.12 28.60 3.26
C ARG A 347 0.60 29.97 2.85
N LYS A 348 1.39 31.03 3.09
CA LYS A 348 0.99 32.42 2.82
C LYS A 348 0.74 32.68 1.34
N SER A 349 1.66 32.26 0.46
CA SER A 349 1.50 32.48 -0.98
C SER A 349 0.46 31.57 -1.61
N ARG A 350 0.35 30.33 -1.12
CA ARG A 350 -0.72 29.41 -1.51
C ARG A 350 -2.08 30.02 -1.22
N MET A 351 -2.33 30.47 0.01
CA MET A 351 -3.59 31.10 0.39
C MET A 351 -3.91 32.35 -0.42
N LYS A 352 -2.90 33.18 -0.72
CA LYS A 352 -3.06 34.35 -1.57
C LYS A 352 -3.50 33.95 -2.99
N LYS A 353 -2.83 32.95 -3.58
CA LYS A 353 -3.18 32.44 -4.92
C LYS A 353 -4.54 31.77 -4.99
N VAL A 354 -4.90 30.97 -3.99
CA VAL A 354 -6.24 30.39 -3.88
C VAL A 354 -7.30 31.50 -3.82
N LEU A 355 -7.09 32.54 -3.03
CA LEU A 355 -8.02 33.66 -2.95
C LEU A 355 -8.15 34.41 -4.28
N GLU A 356 -7.04 34.64 -4.99
CA GLU A 356 -7.03 35.22 -6.34
C GLU A 356 -7.85 34.37 -7.33
N MET A 357 -7.73 33.04 -7.27
CA MET A 357 -8.47 32.12 -8.15
C MET A 357 -9.96 32.13 -7.85
N VAL A 358 -10.34 32.06 -6.58
CA VAL A 358 -11.74 32.02 -6.14
C VAL A 358 -12.44 33.37 -6.33
N SER A 359 -11.69 34.47 -6.26
CA SER A 359 -12.19 35.82 -6.56
C SER A 359 -12.19 36.15 -8.06
N GLY A 360 -11.62 35.28 -8.89
CA GLY A 360 -11.46 35.52 -10.32
C GLY A 360 -12.79 35.43 -11.08
N PRO A 361 -12.97 36.19 -12.18
CA PRO A 361 -14.22 36.22 -12.95
C PRO A 361 -14.55 34.89 -13.64
N LYS A 362 -13.56 34.00 -13.76
CA LYS A 362 -13.73 32.64 -14.31
C LYS A 362 -14.32 31.67 -13.29
N PHE A 363 -14.18 31.94 -12.00
CA PHE A 363 -14.73 31.10 -10.94
C PHE A 363 -16.18 31.52 -10.68
N ARG A 364 -17.09 30.55 -10.64
CA ARG A 364 -18.51 30.79 -10.36
C ARG A 364 -18.92 29.93 -9.18
N PHE A 365 -19.56 30.57 -8.19
CA PHE A 365 -20.28 29.87 -7.15
C PHE A 365 -21.62 29.45 -7.75
N GLU A 366 -21.71 28.18 -8.17
CA GLU A 366 -22.94 27.61 -8.66
C GLU A 366 -23.85 27.22 -7.48
N ASN A 367 -25.16 27.26 -7.69
CA ASN A 367 -26.09 26.59 -6.78
C ASN A 367 -25.92 25.08 -6.99
N GLU A 368 -25.22 24.46 -6.07
CA GLU A 368 -24.84 23.06 -6.16
C GLU A 368 -25.86 22.16 -5.46
N GLN A 369 -26.10 20.97 -6.01
CA GLN A 369 -26.96 19.95 -5.40
C GLN A 369 -26.10 18.98 -4.58
N SER A 370 -26.35 18.89 -3.27
CA SER A 370 -25.77 17.84 -2.43
C SER A 370 -26.51 16.52 -2.58
N ARG A 371 -25.92 15.47 -2.00
CA ARG A 371 -26.45 14.11 -2.04
C ARG A 371 -27.04 13.76 -0.68
N ARG A 372 -28.28 13.28 -0.67
CA ARG A 372 -28.96 12.79 0.52
C ARG A 372 -29.23 11.30 0.41
N VAL A 373 -28.87 10.58 1.47
CA VAL A 373 -29.16 9.16 1.64
C VAL A 373 -30.17 9.03 2.77
N HIS A 374 -31.33 8.44 2.48
CA HIS A 374 -32.46 8.34 3.41
C HIS A 374 -32.27 7.22 4.43
N ALA A 375 -31.27 7.35 5.30
CA ALA A 375 -30.97 6.36 6.32
C ALA A 375 -30.60 6.96 7.68
N ASP A 376 -31.15 6.35 8.73
CA ASP A 376 -30.99 6.80 10.13
C ASP A 376 -29.64 6.45 10.75
N TRP A 377 -28.86 5.62 10.08
CA TRP A 377 -27.65 5.02 10.61
C TRP A 377 -26.55 4.96 9.53
N PHE A 378 -25.29 5.00 9.96
CA PHE A 378 -24.12 5.10 9.09
C PHE A 378 -23.30 3.79 9.16
N PRO A 379 -22.95 3.16 8.03
CA PRO A 379 -22.30 1.84 8.07
C PRO A 379 -20.93 1.85 8.72
N LYS A 380 -20.65 0.83 9.54
CA LYS A 380 -19.39 0.73 10.30
C LYS A 380 -18.16 0.65 9.39
N ASP A 381 -18.25 -0.10 8.30
CA ASP A 381 -17.16 -0.22 7.33
C ASP A 381 -16.78 1.14 6.73
N MET A 382 -17.78 2.01 6.50
CA MET A 382 -17.54 3.37 6.06
C MET A 382 -16.89 4.24 7.14
N GLU A 383 -17.20 4.03 8.42
CA GLU A 383 -16.51 4.74 9.52
C GLU A 383 -15.01 4.42 9.56
N HIS A 384 -14.63 3.18 9.24
CA HIS A 384 -13.23 2.76 9.20
C HIS A 384 -12.48 3.29 7.96
N ILE A 385 -13.20 3.49 6.86
CA ILE A 385 -12.61 3.96 5.59
C ILE A 385 -12.53 5.49 5.56
N LEU A 386 -13.44 6.23 6.20
CA LEU A 386 -13.39 7.70 6.19
C LEU A 386 -12.23 8.26 7.02
N LYS A 387 -11.57 9.28 6.48
CA LYS A 387 -10.54 10.03 7.21
C LYS A 387 -11.16 10.89 8.31
N PRO A 388 -10.38 11.20 9.37
CA PRO A 388 -10.72 12.30 10.24
C PRO A 388 -10.76 13.60 9.45
N GLU A 389 -11.61 14.52 9.89
CA GLU A 389 -11.73 15.84 9.29
C GLU A 389 -10.44 16.66 9.46
N SER A 390 -9.99 17.33 8.40
CA SER A 390 -8.80 18.18 8.44
C SER A 390 -9.06 19.47 7.67
N HIS A 391 -9.00 20.59 8.38
CA HIS A 391 -9.28 21.92 7.82
C HIS A 391 -8.03 22.60 7.26
N GLU A 392 -6.83 22.19 7.70
CA GLU A 392 -5.57 22.72 7.21
C GLU A 392 -5.02 21.89 6.05
N PHE A 393 -4.57 22.58 5.00
CA PHE A 393 -3.87 21.89 3.92
C PHE A 393 -2.42 21.62 4.32
N PRO A 394 -1.90 20.39 4.16
CA PRO A 394 -0.53 20.05 4.50
C PRO A 394 0.48 20.97 3.80
N THR A 395 1.42 21.53 4.57
CA THR A 395 2.49 22.35 3.98
C THR A 395 3.57 21.45 3.40
N LEU A 396 3.77 21.54 2.07
CA LEU A 396 4.80 20.78 1.37
C LEU A 396 6.20 21.41 1.46
N MET A 397 6.27 22.73 1.74
CA MET A 397 7.53 23.42 2.01
C MET A 397 8.08 22.96 3.38
N PRO A 398 9.28 22.39 3.45
CA PRO A 398 9.87 21.96 4.71
C PRO A 398 10.25 23.17 5.58
N PRO A 399 10.41 22.99 6.91
CA PRO A 399 10.91 24.05 7.77
C PRO A 399 12.37 24.38 7.47
N LEU A 400 12.75 25.64 7.68
CA LEU A 400 14.15 26.07 7.61
C LEU A 400 14.99 25.39 8.69
N SER A 401 16.15 24.87 8.29
CA SER A 401 17.14 24.27 9.18
C SER A 401 18.46 25.02 9.10
N PRO A 402 19.16 25.26 10.22
CA PRO A 402 20.49 25.86 10.19
C PRO A 402 21.48 25.01 9.38
N LEU A 403 22.23 25.66 8.48
CA LEU A 403 23.29 25.00 7.70
C LEU A 403 24.67 25.52 8.13
N THR A 404 24.84 26.83 8.21
CA THR A 404 26.04 27.50 8.73
C THR A 404 25.63 28.68 9.62
N ILE A 405 26.62 29.42 10.14
CA ILE A 405 26.37 30.68 10.87
C ILE A 405 25.60 31.68 9.99
N ASP A 406 25.83 31.66 8.67
CA ASP A 406 25.35 32.66 7.70
C ASP A 406 24.35 32.09 6.67
N SER A 407 23.99 30.79 6.77
CA SER A 407 23.08 30.16 5.82
C SER A 407 22.15 29.14 6.48
N LEU A 408 20.95 29.03 5.93
CA LEU A 408 19.92 28.07 6.25
C LEU A 408 19.73 27.09 5.09
N CYS A 409 18.89 26.08 5.27
CA CYS A 409 18.52 25.15 4.21
C CYS A 409 17.11 24.60 4.36
N LEU A 410 16.58 24.11 3.24
CA LEU A 410 15.31 23.42 3.12
C LEU A 410 15.59 22.00 2.60
N PHE A 411 15.04 20.99 3.26
CA PHE A 411 15.22 19.58 2.90
C PHE A 411 14.04 19.10 2.05
N CYS A 412 14.20 19.10 0.72
CA CYS A 412 13.12 18.73 -0.19
C CYS A 412 12.74 17.26 -0.02
N THR A 413 11.48 16.94 0.26
CA THR A 413 11.02 15.56 0.47
C THR A 413 10.73 14.80 -0.83
N VAL A 414 10.67 15.50 -1.97
CA VAL A 414 10.44 14.91 -3.29
C VAL A 414 11.75 14.41 -3.89
N CYS A 415 12.69 15.32 -4.13
CA CYS A 415 13.97 15.00 -4.79
C CYS A 415 15.15 14.79 -3.83
N TRP A 416 14.96 15.04 -2.53
CA TRP A 416 15.96 14.87 -1.48
C TRP A 416 17.25 15.65 -1.67
N LEU A 417 17.11 16.78 -2.35
CA LEU A 417 18.12 17.81 -2.41
C LEU A 417 17.96 18.74 -1.21
N THR A 418 19.11 19.16 -0.69
CA THR A 418 19.22 20.25 0.28
C THR A 418 19.28 21.56 -0.49
N VAL A 419 18.25 22.39 -0.34
CA VAL A 419 18.17 23.70 -1.00
C VAL A 419 18.73 24.74 -0.04
N ARG A 420 19.83 25.40 -0.43
CA ARG A 420 20.49 26.43 0.40
C ARG A 420 19.68 27.74 0.36
N VAL A 421 19.54 28.37 1.52
CA VAL A 421 18.88 29.65 1.70
C VAL A 421 19.83 30.58 2.46
N ASP A 422 20.04 31.79 1.96
CA ASP A 422 20.86 32.77 2.68
C ASP A 422 20.11 33.32 3.90
N LYS A 423 20.83 33.56 5.01
CA LYS A 423 20.19 33.92 6.29
C LYS A 423 19.55 35.31 6.29
N ASP A 424 20.01 36.21 5.40
CA ASP A 424 19.53 37.58 5.29
C ASP A 424 18.20 37.72 4.50
N VAL A 425 17.68 36.60 4.01
CA VAL A 425 16.46 36.58 3.20
C VAL A 425 15.22 36.79 4.08
N LYS A 426 14.40 37.80 3.73
CA LYS A 426 13.23 38.23 4.52
C LYS A 426 11.96 37.39 4.31
N ASP A 427 11.90 36.58 3.26
CA ASP A 427 10.72 35.77 2.91
C ASP A 427 10.81 34.33 3.43
N GLU A 428 11.72 34.07 4.38
CA GLU A 428 11.93 32.74 4.98
C GLU A 428 12.27 31.65 3.93
N GLY A 429 12.91 32.04 2.81
CA GLY A 429 13.38 31.11 1.78
C GLY A 429 12.30 30.69 0.79
N GLU A 430 11.13 31.34 0.82
CA GLU A 430 9.99 30.99 -0.02
C GLU A 430 10.30 31.14 -1.52
N ALA A 431 10.91 32.25 -1.96
CA ALA A 431 11.25 32.43 -3.37
C ALA A 431 12.20 31.34 -3.88
N VAL A 432 13.18 30.96 -3.05
CA VAL A 432 14.15 29.90 -3.37
C VAL A 432 13.43 28.55 -3.48
N TRP A 433 12.53 28.25 -2.54
CA TRP A 433 11.73 27.02 -2.57
C TRP A 433 10.85 26.92 -3.83
N ASN A 434 10.13 28.00 -4.15
CA ASN A 434 9.26 28.04 -5.32
C ASN A 434 10.06 27.88 -6.63
N SER A 435 11.24 28.51 -6.70
CA SER A 435 12.17 28.34 -7.82
C SER A 435 12.62 26.89 -7.96
N HIS A 436 13.04 26.25 -6.86
CA HIS A 436 13.42 24.83 -6.84
C HIS A 436 12.28 23.92 -7.31
N CYS A 437 11.06 24.13 -6.81
CA CYS A 437 9.90 23.33 -7.20
C CYS A 437 9.56 23.44 -8.70
N ALA A 438 9.95 24.57 -9.32
CA ALA A 438 9.79 24.84 -10.74
C ALA A 438 10.93 24.29 -11.61
N GLU A 439 11.98 23.69 -11.05
CA GLU A 439 13.08 23.11 -11.82
C GLU A 439 12.65 21.85 -12.61
N LYS A 440 13.24 21.66 -13.80
CA LYS A 440 12.99 20.48 -14.65
C LYS A 440 13.42 19.18 -13.94
N SER A 441 14.58 19.20 -13.30
CA SER A 441 15.13 18.06 -12.54
C SER A 441 14.21 17.63 -11.41
N HIS A 442 13.61 18.58 -10.67
CA HIS A 442 12.64 18.30 -9.61
C HIS A 442 11.38 17.63 -10.18
N PHE A 443 10.88 18.11 -11.33
CA PHE A 443 9.73 17.51 -12.00
C PHE A 443 10.02 16.09 -12.52
N GLU A 444 11.15 15.87 -13.17
CA GLU A 444 11.60 14.54 -13.61
C GLU A 444 11.78 13.56 -12.45
N PHE A 445 12.28 14.04 -11.31
CA PHE A 445 12.38 13.22 -10.10
C PHE A 445 11.00 12.80 -9.60
N ALA A 446 10.02 13.72 -9.59
CA ALA A 446 8.64 13.42 -9.22
C ALA A 446 8.00 12.37 -10.14
N ILE A 447 8.23 12.46 -11.46
CA ILE A 447 7.77 11.45 -12.44
C ILE A 447 8.35 10.07 -12.09
N ARG A 448 9.68 9.99 -11.90
CA ARG A 448 10.34 8.71 -11.60
C ARG A 448 9.83 8.12 -10.29
N ARG A 449 9.65 8.93 -9.24
CA ARG A 449 9.07 8.46 -7.98
C ARG A 449 7.67 7.90 -8.11
N ALA A 450 6.84 8.49 -8.97
CA ALA A 450 5.49 8.01 -9.20
C ALA A 450 5.45 6.61 -9.86
N CYS A 451 6.59 6.10 -10.33
CA CYS A 451 6.71 4.77 -10.94
C CYS A 451 6.89 3.63 -9.93
N PHE A 452 7.09 3.92 -8.63
CA PHE A 452 7.32 2.89 -7.61
C PHE A 452 6.27 2.94 -6.51
N GLY A 453 5.68 1.78 -6.23
CA GLY A 453 4.81 1.54 -5.09
C GLY A 453 4.88 0.06 -4.77
N PHE A 454 5.69 -0.29 -3.77
CA PHE A 454 5.85 -1.66 -3.32
C PHE A 454 4.93 -1.91 -2.14
N ASP A 455 4.12 -2.96 -2.22
CA ASP A 455 3.40 -3.47 -1.06
C ASP A 455 4.37 -4.26 -0.17
N ASP A 456 4.37 -3.92 1.12
CA ASP A 456 5.21 -4.60 2.11
C ASP A 456 4.88 -6.09 2.22
N GLY A 457 3.64 -6.49 1.91
CA GLY A 457 3.18 -7.88 1.87
C GLY A 457 3.88 -8.75 0.83
N PHE A 458 4.60 -8.18 -0.14
CA PHE A 458 5.34 -8.91 -1.17
C PHE A 458 6.86 -8.88 -1.00
N PHE A 459 7.37 -8.20 0.03
CA PHE A 459 8.76 -8.40 0.41
C PHE A 459 8.93 -9.78 1.05
N VAL A 460 9.92 -10.51 0.55
CA VAL A 460 10.23 -11.86 1.02
C VAL A 460 11.51 -11.88 1.85
N PRO A 461 11.62 -12.77 2.85
CA PRO A 461 12.84 -12.96 3.64
C PRO A 461 13.91 -13.70 2.83
N MET A 462 14.16 -13.31 1.58
CA MET A 462 15.22 -13.85 0.73
C MET A 462 16.40 -12.87 0.65
N SER A 463 17.60 -13.40 0.47
CA SER A 463 18.76 -12.59 0.09
C SER A 463 18.74 -12.33 -1.41
N SER A 464 19.06 -11.10 -1.80
CA SER A 464 19.25 -10.76 -3.20
C SER A 464 20.42 -11.54 -3.79
N ASN A 465 20.31 -11.95 -5.05
CA ASN A 465 21.37 -12.62 -5.79
C ASN A 465 22.26 -11.66 -6.60
N ILE A 466 22.02 -10.34 -6.50
CA ILE A 466 22.79 -9.32 -7.21
C ILE A 466 24.22 -9.29 -6.63
N PRO A 467 25.26 -9.53 -7.46
CA PRO A 467 26.64 -9.49 -7.00
C PRO A 467 27.01 -8.11 -6.45
N LYS A 468 27.51 -8.08 -5.21
CA LYS A 468 28.09 -6.88 -4.60
C LYS A 468 29.55 -6.74 -5.03
N ALA A 469 29.96 -5.53 -5.36
CA ALA A 469 31.34 -5.24 -5.68
C ALA A 469 32.25 -5.46 -4.44
N PRO A 470 33.52 -5.84 -4.62
CA PRO A 470 34.45 -5.97 -3.50
C PRO A 470 34.67 -4.62 -2.82
N TRP A 471 34.88 -4.63 -1.51
CA TRP A 471 35.12 -3.42 -0.71
C TRP A 471 36.56 -3.38 -0.20
N THR A 472 37.06 -2.16 0.01
CA THR A 472 38.42 -1.90 0.47
C THR A 472 38.39 -1.10 1.77
N LEU A 473 39.07 -1.56 2.82
CA LEU A 473 39.10 -0.89 4.14
C LEU A 473 39.51 0.59 4.08
N HIS A 474 40.45 0.90 3.19
CA HIS A 474 40.85 2.27 2.87
C HIS A 474 40.38 2.61 1.46
N GLY A 475 39.06 2.83 1.33
CA GLY A 475 38.48 3.20 0.04
C GLY A 475 38.92 4.59 -0.42
N LYS A 476 38.75 4.80 -1.71
CA LYS A 476 39.02 6.08 -2.40
C LYS A 476 37.85 6.42 -3.30
N TRP A 477 37.75 7.69 -3.67
CA TRP A 477 36.88 8.12 -4.75
C TRP A 477 37.55 7.86 -6.09
N THR A 478 36.79 7.29 -7.03
CA THR A 478 37.15 7.13 -8.42
C THR A 478 36.13 7.86 -9.26
N GLU A 479 36.60 8.68 -10.19
CA GLU A 479 35.77 9.27 -11.23
C GLU A 479 35.38 8.18 -12.24
N VAL A 480 34.09 8.11 -12.52
CA VAL A 480 33.49 7.15 -13.44
C VAL A 480 32.71 7.93 -14.48
N LYS A 481 32.88 7.54 -15.75
CA LYS A 481 32.14 8.08 -16.88
C LYS A 481 31.27 7.00 -17.48
N GLU A 482 29.96 7.19 -17.41
CA GLU A 482 28.97 6.30 -18.01
C GLU A 482 28.11 7.12 -18.99
N GLY A 483 28.36 6.93 -20.29
CA GLY A 483 27.77 7.78 -21.32
C GLY A 483 28.22 9.24 -21.17
N ASP A 484 27.24 10.13 -21.04
CA ASP A 484 27.44 11.57 -20.85
C ASP A 484 27.45 11.99 -19.36
N GLU A 485 27.22 11.06 -18.41
CA GLU A 485 27.28 11.35 -16.98
C GLU A 485 28.71 11.08 -16.43
N GLU A 486 29.29 12.08 -15.77
CA GLU A 486 30.53 11.96 -14.98
C GLU A 486 30.18 12.07 -13.50
N PHE A 487 30.59 11.08 -12.70
CA PHE A 487 30.31 11.06 -11.27
C PHE A 487 31.38 10.30 -10.48
N TYR A 488 31.40 10.52 -9.16
CA TYR A 488 32.35 9.90 -8.25
C TYR A 488 31.73 8.71 -7.54
N VAL A 489 32.47 7.60 -7.52
CA VAL A 489 32.13 6.35 -6.85
C VAL A 489 33.20 6.02 -5.81
N GLN A 490 32.81 5.60 -4.61
CA GLN A 490 33.77 5.16 -3.58
C GLN A 490 33.93 3.64 -3.55
N THR A 491 35.07 3.12 -3.07
CA THR A 491 35.34 1.67 -3.03
C THR A 491 35.26 1.05 -1.63
N GLN A 492 34.82 1.81 -0.65
CA GLN A 492 34.90 1.48 0.76
C GLN A 492 33.76 0.62 1.30
N SER A 493 32.50 0.85 0.91
CA SER A 493 31.36 0.08 1.43
C SER A 493 30.10 0.31 0.60
N ASP A 494 29.09 -0.54 0.77
CA ASP A 494 27.74 -0.28 0.25
C ASP A 494 26.91 0.42 1.32
N VAL A 495 26.06 1.38 0.93
CA VAL A 495 25.26 2.19 1.86
C VAL A 495 23.83 2.30 1.37
N GLY A 496 22.86 2.26 2.28
CA GLY A 496 21.46 2.49 1.93
C GLY A 496 20.81 1.34 1.15
N LEU A 497 21.33 0.10 1.32
CA LEU A 497 20.80 -1.08 0.64
C LEU A 497 19.36 -1.41 1.08
N GLU A 498 18.96 -0.99 2.28
CA GLU A 498 17.59 -1.08 2.77
C GLU A 498 16.59 -0.27 1.93
N PHE A 499 17.08 0.71 1.14
CA PHE A 499 16.26 1.45 0.19
C PHE A 499 16.40 0.96 -1.27
N VAL A 500 17.17 -0.09 -1.48
CA VAL A 500 17.34 -0.74 -2.78
C VAL A 500 16.48 -2.00 -2.81
N VAL A 501 15.67 -2.13 -3.85
CA VAL A 501 14.74 -3.24 -4.05
C VAL A 501 15.19 -4.05 -5.26
N ASP A 502 15.49 -5.33 -5.05
CA ASP A 502 15.61 -6.35 -6.10
C ASP A 502 14.18 -6.77 -6.47
N ASP A 503 13.64 -6.12 -7.50
CA ASP A 503 12.31 -6.37 -8.04
C ASP A 503 12.37 -7.53 -9.03
N GLN A 504 12.03 -8.71 -8.52
CA GLN A 504 12.04 -9.94 -9.31
C GLN A 504 10.86 -10.01 -10.29
N GLU A 505 9.81 -9.23 -10.07
CA GLU A 505 8.65 -9.22 -10.97
C GLU A 505 9.01 -8.50 -12.27
N ASN A 506 9.58 -7.29 -12.15
CA ASN A 506 9.96 -6.48 -13.31
C ASN A 506 11.39 -6.77 -13.80
N GLN A 507 12.12 -7.68 -13.15
CA GLN A 507 13.51 -8.02 -13.45
C GLN A 507 14.43 -6.79 -13.45
N GLU A 508 14.31 -5.99 -12.39
CA GLU A 508 15.06 -4.75 -12.23
C GLU A 508 15.47 -4.52 -10.76
N VAL A 509 16.48 -3.67 -10.55
CA VAL A 509 16.93 -3.22 -9.24
C VAL A 509 16.59 -1.74 -9.10
N ILE A 510 15.75 -1.42 -8.12
CA ILE A 510 15.19 -0.09 -7.93
C ILE A 510 15.80 0.54 -6.69
N CYS A 511 16.48 1.67 -6.86
CA CYS A 511 16.84 2.53 -5.76
C CYS A 511 15.71 3.53 -5.52
N THR A 512 14.89 3.27 -4.49
CA THR A 512 13.85 4.22 -4.09
C THR A 512 14.46 5.52 -3.61
N LEU A 513 15.77 5.49 -3.23
CA LEU A 513 16.43 6.71 -2.82
C LEU A 513 16.62 7.71 -3.96
N CYS A 514 17.19 7.23 -5.04
CA CYS A 514 17.56 8.08 -6.16
C CYS A 514 16.47 8.16 -7.23
N ALA A 515 15.34 7.49 -7.02
CA ALA A 515 14.30 7.27 -8.01
C ALA A 515 14.89 6.76 -9.34
N ARG A 516 15.81 5.80 -9.27
CA ARG A 516 16.49 5.16 -10.41
C ARG A 516 16.29 3.65 -10.36
N TRP A 517 16.20 3.04 -11.52
CA TRP A 517 16.12 1.59 -11.67
C TRP A 517 17.10 1.11 -12.73
N PHE A 518 17.53 -0.14 -12.59
CA PHE A 518 18.52 -0.77 -13.43
C PHE A 518 18.00 -2.15 -13.84
N PRO A 519 18.04 -2.52 -15.13
CA PRO A 519 17.77 -3.90 -15.53
C PRO A 519 18.66 -4.89 -14.76
N ARG A 520 18.08 -6.03 -14.37
CA ARG A 520 18.84 -7.08 -13.70
C ARG A 520 19.98 -7.57 -14.60
N GLY A 521 21.16 -7.79 -14.00
CA GLY A 521 22.39 -8.15 -14.73
C GLY A 521 23.27 -6.95 -15.09
N MET A 522 22.80 -5.70 -14.89
CA MET A 522 23.67 -4.50 -14.96
C MET A 522 24.44 -4.26 -13.65
N ASP A 523 25.08 -5.31 -13.14
CA ASP A 523 25.66 -5.35 -11.79
C ASP A 523 26.67 -4.21 -11.55
N GLN A 524 27.49 -3.88 -12.55
CA GLN A 524 28.46 -2.78 -12.44
C GLN A 524 27.76 -1.43 -12.24
N GLN A 525 26.69 -1.15 -12.99
CA GLN A 525 25.95 0.12 -12.88
C GLN A 525 25.23 0.21 -11.54
N ILE A 526 24.65 -0.90 -11.07
CA ILE A 526 24.00 -0.99 -9.75
C ILE A 526 25.02 -0.69 -8.64
N ASN A 527 26.19 -1.33 -8.68
CA ASN A 527 27.25 -1.11 -7.70
C ASN A 527 27.81 0.32 -7.77
N ASN A 528 28.05 0.85 -8.97
CA ASN A 528 28.49 2.23 -9.18
C ASN A 528 27.47 3.22 -8.59
N HIS A 529 26.18 2.94 -8.78
CA HIS A 529 25.10 3.76 -8.25
C HIS A 529 25.07 3.79 -6.71
N ILE A 530 25.06 2.63 -6.06
CA ILE A 530 24.97 2.50 -4.59
C ILE A 530 26.18 3.14 -3.90
N ARG A 531 27.33 3.15 -4.58
CA ARG A 531 28.56 3.76 -4.10
C ARG A 531 28.79 5.18 -4.62
N SER A 532 27.84 5.74 -5.36
CA SER A 532 27.96 7.09 -5.92
C SER A 532 27.80 8.16 -4.85
N TYR A 533 28.53 9.26 -4.98
CA TYR A 533 28.45 10.39 -4.06
C TYR A 533 27.03 10.94 -3.93
N ARG A 534 26.27 10.98 -5.04
CA ARG A 534 24.87 11.42 -5.03
C ARG A 534 23.97 10.51 -4.20
N HIS A 535 24.11 9.19 -4.33
CA HIS A 535 23.36 8.23 -3.52
C HIS A 535 23.65 8.39 -2.03
N LEU A 536 24.92 8.57 -1.67
CA LEU A 536 25.32 8.81 -0.28
C LEU A 536 24.70 10.11 0.27
N ASN A 537 24.64 11.19 -0.52
CA ASN A 537 23.99 12.43 -0.08
C ASN A 537 22.49 12.23 0.14
N HIS A 538 21.80 11.51 -0.75
CA HIS A 538 20.38 11.17 -0.55
C HIS A 538 20.17 10.28 0.68
N TYR A 539 21.07 9.32 0.92
CA TYR A 539 21.03 8.49 2.11
C TYR A 539 21.14 9.34 3.37
N LEU A 540 22.15 10.20 3.45
CA LEU A 540 22.36 11.09 4.59
C LEU A 540 21.21 12.10 4.76
N HIS A 541 20.59 12.55 3.67
CA HIS A 541 19.41 13.41 3.72
C HIS A 541 18.25 12.75 4.50
N VAL A 542 18.09 11.43 4.35
CA VAL A 542 17.05 10.64 5.01
C VAL A 542 17.48 10.17 6.41
N THR A 543 18.73 9.75 6.60
CA THR A 543 19.17 9.08 7.83
C THR A 543 19.97 9.96 8.80
N ASN A 544 20.69 10.97 8.30
CA ASN A 544 21.56 11.82 9.13
C ASN A 544 21.78 13.22 8.52
N ARG A 545 20.77 14.09 8.66
CA ARG A 545 20.81 15.47 8.14
C ARG A 545 21.92 16.33 8.75
N ASN A 546 22.30 16.07 10.00
CA ASN A 546 23.38 16.82 10.66
C ASN A 546 24.73 16.59 10.00
N LEU A 547 25.03 15.33 9.67
CA LEU A 547 26.23 14.99 8.92
C LEU A 547 26.17 15.58 7.51
N LEU A 548 25.04 15.46 6.81
CA LEU A 548 24.87 16.08 5.50
C LEU A 548 25.14 17.58 5.54
N SER A 549 24.57 18.30 6.52
CA SER A 549 24.84 19.71 6.74
C SER A 549 26.34 19.98 6.89
N MET A 550 27.05 19.20 7.71
CA MET A 550 28.52 19.34 7.88
C MET A 550 29.29 19.14 6.56
N LEU A 551 28.88 18.21 5.71
CA LEU A 551 29.47 18.00 4.38
C LEU A 551 29.22 19.18 3.44
N MET A 552 28.03 19.79 3.54
CA MET A 552 27.61 20.92 2.71
C MET A 552 28.26 22.26 3.12
N VAL A 553 28.79 22.38 4.34
CA VAL A 553 29.55 23.57 4.81
C VAL A 553 30.95 23.63 4.19
N GLN A 554 31.47 22.51 3.68
CA GLN A 554 32.84 22.48 3.17
C GLN A 554 33.02 23.39 1.95
N LYS A 555 34.22 23.99 1.86
CA LYS A 555 34.53 24.96 0.79
C LYS A 555 34.68 24.31 -0.59
N THR A 556 34.98 23.02 -0.65
CA THR A 556 35.20 22.29 -1.90
C THR A 556 34.53 20.92 -1.83
N GLU A 557 34.02 20.43 -2.97
CA GLU A 557 33.44 19.08 -3.04
C GLU A 557 34.47 17.98 -2.70
N ALA A 558 35.74 18.20 -3.03
CA ALA A 558 36.81 17.27 -2.67
C ALA A 558 36.92 17.11 -1.15
N ALA A 559 36.82 18.21 -0.38
CA ALA A 559 36.82 18.14 1.08
C ALA A 559 35.57 17.42 1.61
N SER A 560 34.39 17.68 1.04
CA SER A 560 33.17 16.93 1.39
C SER A 560 33.35 15.43 1.13
N ARG A 561 33.87 15.06 -0.04
CA ARG A 561 34.15 13.68 -0.42
C ARG A 561 35.11 12.98 0.55
N GLU A 562 36.20 13.63 0.95
CA GLU A 562 37.15 13.06 1.92
C GLU A 562 36.52 12.86 3.31
N LEU A 563 35.73 13.82 3.78
CA LEU A 563 34.98 13.68 5.04
C LEU A 563 33.97 12.53 4.97
N THR A 564 33.30 12.33 3.83
CA THR A 564 32.41 11.19 3.62
C THR A 564 33.17 9.86 3.76
N LEU A 565 34.38 9.72 3.19
CA LEU A 565 35.19 8.51 3.37
C LEU A 565 35.57 8.29 4.83
N GLU A 566 35.99 9.35 5.54
CA GLU A 566 36.31 9.25 6.97
C GLU A 566 35.10 8.79 7.79
N TRP A 567 33.92 9.32 7.49
CA TRP A 567 32.68 8.87 8.12
C TRP A 567 32.39 7.41 7.82
N LEU A 568 32.46 6.98 6.55
CA LEU A 568 32.27 5.57 6.17
C LEU A 568 33.25 4.65 6.90
N LYS A 569 34.46 5.12 7.25
CA LYS A 569 35.47 4.29 7.96
C LYS A 569 35.05 4.03 9.40
N ARG A 570 34.35 4.98 10.01
CA ARG A 570 33.89 4.93 11.40
C ARG A 570 32.49 4.35 11.55
N SER A 571 31.72 4.38 10.46
CA SER A 571 30.40 3.79 10.38
C SER A 571 30.55 2.28 10.50
N VAL A 572 30.06 1.70 11.60
CA VAL A 572 29.85 0.25 11.67
C VAL A 572 28.67 -0.01 10.76
N HIS A 573 28.92 -0.18 9.46
CA HIS A 573 27.89 -0.70 8.58
C HIS A 573 27.47 -2.04 9.16
N HIS A 574 26.17 -2.20 9.41
CA HIS A 574 25.70 -3.50 9.82
C HIS A 574 25.90 -4.42 8.62
N ASP A 575 26.67 -5.50 8.78
CA ASP A 575 26.81 -6.58 7.80
C ASP A 575 25.45 -7.28 7.48
N THR A 576 24.35 -6.74 7.99
CA THR A 576 22.95 -7.12 7.80
C THR A 576 22.23 -6.28 6.74
N ASP A 577 22.82 -5.17 6.26
CA ASP A 577 22.20 -4.32 5.25
C ASP A 577 22.26 -5.02 3.88
N GLU A 578 21.11 -5.49 3.43
CA GLU A 578 20.90 -6.19 2.16
C GLU A 578 19.81 -5.50 1.36
N MET A 579 19.87 -5.65 0.03
CA MET A 579 18.78 -5.26 -0.85
C MET A 579 17.51 -6.01 -0.44
N ARG A 580 16.39 -5.30 -0.38
CA ARG A 580 15.09 -5.93 -0.12
C ARG A 580 14.65 -6.68 -1.38
N VAL A 581 14.18 -7.91 -1.24
CA VAL A 581 13.71 -8.71 -2.38
C VAL A 581 12.20 -8.61 -2.47
N TYR A 582 11.71 -8.04 -3.56
CA TYR A 582 10.28 -7.95 -3.88
C TYR A 582 9.91 -9.07 -4.86
N SER A 583 9.03 -9.97 -4.43
CA SER A 583 8.64 -11.14 -5.23
C SER A 583 7.22 -11.58 -4.87
N PRO A 584 6.19 -11.05 -5.56
CA PRO A 584 4.80 -11.41 -5.31
C PRO A 584 4.54 -12.91 -5.46
N GLU A 585 5.13 -13.55 -6.48
CA GLU A 585 5.01 -15.01 -6.68
C GLU A 585 5.53 -15.77 -5.46
N MET A 586 6.73 -15.45 -4.98
CA MET A 586 7.32 -16.15 -3.84
C MET A 586 6.54 -15.87 -2.55
N ALA A 587 6.08 -14.63 -2.34
CA ALA A 587 5.27 -14.26 -1.19
C ALA A 587 3.96 -15.07 -1.13
N LEU A 588 3.26 -15.21 -2.26
CA LEU A 588 2.07 -16.04 -2.38
C LEU A 588 2.37 -17.52 -2.10
N ARG A 589 3.49 -18.04 -2.61
CA ARG A 589 3.92 -19.42 -2.33
C ARG A 589 4.26 -19.64 -0.86
N MET A 590 4.88 -18.67 -0.19
CA MET A 590 5.21 -18.74 1.23
C MET A 590 3.98 -18.69 2.14
N LYS A 591 2.85 -18.12 1.68
CA LYS A 591 1.57 -18.17 2.42
C LYS A 591 1.15 -19.62 2.72
N HIS A 592 1.40 -20.53 1.77
CA HIS A 592 1.08 -21.95 1.90
C HIS A 592 2.05 -22.75 2.78
N TRP A 593 3.08 -22.11 3.35
CA TRP A 593 4.04 -22.80 4.23
C TRP A 593 3.50 -23.01 5.65
N GLY A 594 2.32 -22.48 5.94
CA GLY A 594 1.63 -22.61 7.22
C GLY A 594 2.00 -21.50 8.21
N THR A 595 1.73 -21.75 9.49
CA THR A 595 1.88 -20.79 10.57
C THR A 595 2.70 -21.36 11.73
N VAL A 596 3.20 -20.47 12.60
CA VAL A 596 4.08 -20.77 13.73
C VAL A 596 3.57 -20.02 14.97
N PRO A 597 3.63 -20.61 16.18
CA PRO A 597 3.22 -19.90 17.39
C PRO A 597 4.09 -18.67 17.65
N ILE A 598 3.47 -17.53 17.93
CA ILE A 598 4.19 -16.26 18.15
C ILE A 598 5.22 -16.36 19.29
N ARG A 599 4.88 -17.08 20.36
CA ARG A 599 5.74 -17.33 21.52
C ARG A 599 7.08 -17.96 21.14
N LYS A 600 7.13 -18.80 20.09
CA LYS A 600 8.39 -19.40 19.62
C LYS A 600 9.32 -18.39 18.95
N ILE A 601 8.75 -17.35 18.35
CA ILE A 601 9.51 -16.27 17.69
C ILE A 601 10.01 -15.29 18.75
N ASP A 602 9.15 -14.90 19.70
CA ASP A 602 9.54 -14.05 20.82
C ASP A 602 10.69 -14.68 21.63
N ALA A 603 10.60 -15.99 21.89
CA ALA A 603 11.64 -16.75 22.57
C ALA A 603 12.97 -16.76 21.78
N ALA A 604 12.93 -16.65 20.45
CA ALA A 604 14.11 -16.62 19.60
C ALA A 604 14.93 -15.33 19.75
N ASN A 605 14.29 -14.24 20.17
CA ASN A 605 14.97 -12.96 20.44
C ASN A 605 15.84 -13.01 21.71
N TYR A 606 15.67 -14.03 22.56
CA TYR A 606 16.48 -14.25 23.75
C TYR A 606 17.59 -15.26 23.48
N ASP A 607 18.76 -15.01 24.06
CA ASP A 607 19.86 -15.97 24.04
C ASP A 607 19.53 -17.24 24.84
N SER A 608 20.37 -18.27 24.71
CA SER A 608 20.17 -19.56 25.39
C SER A 608 20.09 -19.48 26.92
N THR A 609 20.59 -18.40 27.51
CA THR A 609 20.62 -18.19 28.96
C THR A 609 19.31 -17.58 29.45
N HIS A 610 18.79 -16.60 28.71
CA HIS A 610 17.58 -15.86 29.05
C HIS A 610 16.30 -16.53 28.54
N ARG A 611 16.40 -17.34 27.47
CA ARG A 611 15.24 -18.03 26.87
C ARG A 611 14.48 -18.93 27.85
N PRO A 612 15.10 -19.81 28.67
CA PRO A 612 14.36 -20.61 29.63
C PRO A 612 13.61 -19.77 30.68
N VAL A 613 14.17 -18.61 31.04
CA VAL A 613 13.53 -17.67 31.96
C VAL A 613 12.32 -17.03 31.29
N PHE A 614 12.46 -16.55 30.06
CA PHE A 614 11.34 -16.01 29.28
C PHE A 614 10.22 -17.05 29.11
N GLU A 615 10.56 -18.26 28.67
CA GLU A 615 9.59 -19.36 28.51
C GLU A 615 8.88 -19.68 29.83
N CYS A 616 9.62 -19.71 30.95
CA CYS A 616 9.01 -19.92 32.26
C CYS A 616 8.05 -18.79 32.65
N VAL A 617 8.42 -17.52 32.42
CA VAL A 617 7.56 -16.35 32.69
C VAL A 617 6.32 -16.41 31.81
N MET A 618 6.47 -16.69 30.52
CA MET A 618 5.35 -16.73 29.58
C MET A 618 4.39 -17.87 29.92
N ASN A 619 4.89 -19.04 30.31
CA ASN A 619 4.06 -20.14 30.82
C ASN A 619 3.24 -19.76 32.07
N VAL A 620 3.73 -18.83 32.90
CA VAL A 620 2.97 -18.31 34.04
C VAL A 620 1.97 -17.26 33.58
N VAL A 621 2.35 -16.37 32.67
CA VAL A 621 1.45 -15.35 32.08
C VAL A 621 0.28 -16.02 31.37
N ASP A 622 0.53 -17.02 30.53
CA ASP A 622 -0.49 -17.73 29.74
C ASP A 622 -1.51 -18.44 30.66
N LYS A 623 -1.11 -18.84 31.87
CA LYS A 623 -2.01 -19.43 32.89
C LYS A 623 -2.86 -18.40 33.64
N VAL A 624 -2.52 -17.12 33.59
CA VAL A 624 -3.12 -16.06 34.43
C VAL A 624 -3.83 -15.01 33.58
N ALA A 625 -3.38 -14.76 32.35
CA ALA A 625 -3.90 -13.70 31.50
C ALA A 625 -5.25 -14.04 30.86
N GLU A 626 -5.51 -15.33 30.57
CA GLU A 626 -6.72 -15.82 29.87
C GLU A 626 -7.08 -14.98 28.62
N ASP A 627 -6.07 -14.43 27.93
CA ASP A 627 -6.22 -13.53 26.78
C ASP A 627 -6.06 -14.24 25.43
N GLY A 628 -5.75 -15.54 25.45
CA GLY A 628 -5.56 -16.38 24.26
C GLY A 628 -4.28 -16.07 23.47
N ALA A 629 -3.36 -15.27 24.03
CA ALA A 629 -2.13 -14.88 23.35
C ALA A 629 -1.21 -16.06 23.03
N GLU A 630 -1.26 -17.13 23.84
CA GLU A 630 -0.53 -18.38 23.65
C GLU A 630 -0.99 -19.18 22.42
N LEU A 631 -2.21 -18.95 21.97
CA LEU A 631 -2.78 -19.59 20.77
C LEU A 631 -2.45 -18.83 19.49
N MET A 632 -1.98 -17.58 19.59
CA MET A 632 -1.68 -16.76 18.41
C MET A 632 -0.63 -17.42 17.52
N GLN A 633 -1.01 -17.59 16.26
CA GLN A 633 -0.15 -18.11 15.20
C GLN A 633 0.15 -16.99 14.22
N ILE A 634 1.35 -16.99 13.66
CA ILE A 634 1.77 -16.04 12.62
C ILE A 634 2.29 -16.81 11.39
N PRO A 635 2.04 -16.33 10.16
CA PRO A 635 2.56 -16.98 8.95
C PRO A 635 4.08 -17.15 8.97
N VAL A 636 4.59 -18.24 8.39
CA VAL A 636 6.04 -18.53 8.35
C VAL A 636 6.86 -17.38 7.74
N ARG A 637 6.34 -16.70 6.71
CA ARG A 637 7.01 -15.54 6.09
C ARG A 637 7.27 -14.43 7.11
N GLU A 638 6.22 -13.99 7.79
CA GLU A 638 6.26 -12.98 8.86
C GLU A 638 7.18 -13.44 9.99
N ALA A 639 7.12 -14.71 10.38
CA ALA A 639 7.98 -15.29 11.40
C ALA A 639 9.47 -15.18 11.06
N LEU A 640 9.84 -15.45 9.79
CA LEU A 640 11.23 -15.33 9.32
C LEU A 640 11.69 -13.88 9.29
N LEU A 641 10.81 -12.95 8.88
CA LEU A 641 11.11 -11.51 8.91
C LEU A 641 11.31 -11.01 10.34
N ALA A 642 10.41 -11.37 11.26
CA ALA A 642 10.50 -11.01 12.67
C ALA A 642 11.73 -11.61 13.37
N ALA A 643 12.11 -12.85 13.03
CA ALA A 643 13.32 -13.50 13.52
C ALA A 643 14.61 -13.08 12.78
N ALA A 644 14.51 -12.14 11.83
CA ALA A 644 15.60 -11.67 10.97
C ALA A 644 16.40 -12.80 10.29
N VAL A 645 15.68 -13.79 9.77
CA VAL A 645 16.23 -14.90 9.00
C VAL A 645 16.08 -14.62 7.50
N LYS A 646 17.18 -14.78 6.75
CA LYS A 646 17.21 -14.64 5.29
C LYS A 646 17.44 -15.97 4.61
N ILE A 647 16.73 -16.23 3.53
CA ILE A 647 16.81 -17.43 2.71
C ILE A 647 17.74 -17.15 1.52
N HIS A 648 18.79 -17.94 1.38
CA HIS A 648 19.72 -17.87 0.25
C HIS A 648 19.33 -18.79 -0.90
N ALA A 649 18.78 -19.97 -0.60
CA ALA A 649 18.37 -20.92 -1.61
C ALA A 649 17.23 -21.82 -1.13
N ILE A 650 16.35 -22.17 -2.06
CA ILE A 650 15.26 -23.12 -1.84
C ILE A 650 15.45 -24.24 -2.87
N LYS A 651 15.68 -25.46 -2.40
CA LYS A 651 15.72 -26.65 -3.25
C LYS A 651 14.35 -27.30 -3.26
N GLN A 652 13.83 -27.54 -4.46
CA GLN A 652 12.50 -28.12 -4.66
C GLN A 652 12.57 -29.41 -5.46
N ARG A 653 11.63 -30.32 -5.18
CA ARG A 653 11.42 -31.55 -5.95
C ARG A 653 9.91 -31.78 -6.09
N ASN A 654 9.42 -31.88 -7.32
CA ASN A 654 8.00 -32.06 -7.63
C ASN A 654 7.08 -31.00 -6.96
N GLY A 655 7.50 -29.73 -6.97
CA GLY A 655 6.74 -28.63 -6.36
C GLY A 655 6.85 -28.50 -4.84
N ASN A 656 7.35 -29.52 -4.14
CA ASN A 656 7.55 -29.49 -2.70
C ASN A 656 8.93 -28.94 -2.33
N VAL A 657 9.00 -28.14 -1.28
CA VAL A 657 10.26 -27.68 -0.69
C VAL A 657 10.96 -28.90 -0.07
N GLU A 658 12.17 -29.20 -0.51
CA GLU A 658 12.98 -30.30 0.04
C GLU A 658 13.96 -29.77 1.08
N ARG A 659 14.63 -28.65 0.73
CA ARG A 659 15.60 -27.98 1.61
C ARG A 659 15.56 -26.46 1.47
N ILE A 660 15.78 -25.77 2.57
CA ILE A 660 16.03 -24.32 2.61
C ILE A 660 17.42 -24.09 3.18
N LEU A 661 18.19 -23.24 2.50
CA LEU A 661 19.42 -22.67 3.00
C LEU A 661 19.12 -21.25 3.49
N CYS A 662 19.34 -20.98 4.78
CA CYS A 662 19.08 -19.69 5.38
C CYS A 662 20.22 -19.24 6.31
N ARG A 663 20.26 -17.93 6.60
CA ARG A 663 21.20 -17.25 7.49
C ARG A 663 20.42 -16.33 8.44
N CYS A 664 20.77 -16.32 9.72
CA CYS A 664 20.30 -15.30 10.66
C CYS A 664 21.17 -14.04 10.52
N THR A 665 20.55 -12.86 10.44
CA THR A 665 21.30 -11.59 10.30
C THR A 665 21.93 -11.15 11.63
N PHE A 666 21.37 -11.53 12.79
CA PHE A 666 21.92 -11.19 14.11
C PHE A 666 23.16 -12.01 14.52
N THR A 667 23.46 -13.13 13.85
CA THR A 667 24.61 -13.98 14.17
C THR A 667 25.57 -14.14 12.99
N PHE A 668 26.85 -13.85 13.24
CA PHE A 668 27.92 -14.12 12.28
C PHE A 668 28.09 -15.64 12.14
N ILE A 669 27.58 -16.18 11.04
CA ILE A 669 27.74 -17.55 10.51
C ILE A 669 26.74 -18.58 11.09
N PHE A 670 25.75 -18.94 10.27
CA PHE A 670 25.15 -20.28 10.28
C PHE A 670 24.77 -20.72 8.87
N ILE A 671 25.21 -21.91 8.43
CA ILE A 671 24.76 -22.60 7.21
C ILE A 671 23.97 -23.81 7.69
N GLY A 672 22.64 -23.73 7.65
CA GLY A 672 21.75 -24.85 7.97
C GLY A 672 21.09 -25.39 6.70
N ALA A 673 21.13 -26.70 6.50
CA ALA A 673 20.29 -27.39 5.52
C ALA A 673 19.18 -28.11 6.27
N VAL A 674 17.95 -27.62 6.18
CA VAL A 674 16.77 -28.26 6.80
C VAL A 674 16.15 -29.21 5.78
N GLN A 675 16.06 -30.51 6.06
CA GLN A 675 15.45 -31.51 5.17
C GLN A 675 14.00 -31.76 5.58
N ILE A 676 13.04 -31.52 4.68
CA ILE A 676 11.62 -31.77 4.94
C ILE A 676 11.33 -33.27 4.77
N HIS A 677 11.05 -33.97 5.88
CA HIS A 677 10.37 -35.27 5.83
C HIS A 677 8.85 -35.06 5.83
N THR A 678 8.17 -35.83 4.98
CA THR A 678 6.76 -35.70 4.55
C THR A 678 5.68 -35.75 5.63
N GLU A 679 6.03 -35.91 6.91
CA GLU A 679 5.05 -36.12 7.99
C GLU A 679 4.87 -34.97 9.00
N SER A 680 5.48 -33.80 8.81
CA SER A 680 5.15 -32.65 9.69
C SER A 680 5.48 -31.30 9.06
N ARG A 681 4.47 -30.58 8.55
CA ARG A 681 4.59 -29.21 8.01
C ARG A 681 5.06 -28.17 9.07
N LEU A 682 4.90 -28.47 10.37
CA LEU A 682 5.27 -27.63 11.51
C LEU A 682 6.78 -27.58 11.85
N ASN A 683 7.61 -28.41 11.23
CA ASN A 683 9.00 -28.62 11.68
C ASN A 683 10.04 -27.63 11.10
N LEU A 684 9.71 -26.86 10.07
CA LEU A 684 10.70 -26.08 9.33
C LEU A 684 11.23 -24.87 10.12
N VAL A 685 10.31 -24.06 10.63
CA VAL A 685 10.65 -22.85 11.40
C VAL A 685 11.10 -23.22 12.80
N SER A 686 10.47 -24.24 13.42
CA SER A 686 10.92 -24.71 14.74
C SER A 686 12.37 -25.23 14.68
N GLN A 687 12.81 -25.87 13.59
CA GLN A 687 14.21 -26.27 13.42
C GLN A 687 15.12 -25.08 13.13
N ALA A 688 14.74 -24.16 12.24
CA ALA A 688 15.53 -22.94 11.99
C ALA A 688 15.70 -22.06 13.25
N LEU A 689 14.65 -21.93 14.06
CA LEU A 689 14.66 -21.21 15.35
C LEU A 689 15.37 -21.99 16.47
N ASN A 690 15.27 -23.33 16.50
CA ASN A 690 16.03 -24.17 17.45
C ASN A 690 17.54 -24.21 17.11
N ILE A 691 17.90 -24.06 15.83
CA ILE A 691 19.29 -23.99 15.36
C ILE A 691 19.99 -22.70 15.81
N HIS A 692 19.24 -21.63 16.09
CA HIS A 692 19.73 -20.40 16.74
C HIS A 692 20.43 -20.65 18.10
N CYS A 693 20.34 -21.87 18.63
CA CYS A 693 20.80 -22.28 19.96
C CYS A 693 22.17 -23.00 20.00
N GLY A 694 22.92 -23.07 18.88
CA GLY A 694 24.24 -23.73 18.82
C GLY A 694 25.44 -22.76 18.77
N LYS A 695 26.20 -22.65 19.86
CA LYS A 695 27.40 -21.79 20.03
C LYS A 695 28.35 -21.72 18.81
N CYS A 696 28.85 -20.52 18.51
CA CYS A 696 30.22 -20.29 18.02
C CYS A 696 30.87 -19.16 18.84
N PRO A 697 32.10 -19.32 19.37
CA PRO A 697 32.78 -18.25 20.11
C PRO A 697 33.29 -17.16 19.13
N PRO A 698 33.47 -15.92 19.59
CA PRO A 698 33.98 -14.84 18.74
C PRO A 698 35.43 -15.12 18.29
N PRO A 699 35.82 -14.72 17.07
CA PRO A 699 37.20 -14.89 16.62
C PRO A 699 38.14 -13.98 17.43
N ARG A 700 39.21 -14.55 18.00
CA ARG A 700 40.35 -13.77 18.50
C ARG A 700 41.31 -13.50 17.35
N ILE A 701 41.38 -12.24 16.93
CA ILE A 701 42.38 -11.75 15.97
C ILE A 701 43.74 -11.63 16.70
N ARG A 702 44.77 -12.32 16.20
CA ARG A 702 46.18 -11.95 16.44
C ARG A 702 46.81 -11.50 15.12
N ARG A 703 47.78 -10.59 15.23
CA ARG A 703 48.38 -9.74 14.18
C ARG A 703 48.85 -10.40 12.87
N ASN A 704 48.83 -11.73 12.69
CA ASN A 704 49.40 -12.42 11.51
C ASN A 704 48.44 -13.40 10.80
N GLY A 705 47.15 -13.09 10.67
CA GLY A 705 46.35 -13.52 9.50
C GLY A 705 46.09 -15.02 9.20
N SER A 706 46.32 -15.98 10.12
CA SER A 706 45.93 -17.39 9.89
C SER A 706 44.85 -17.89 10.86
N LEU A 707 43.75 -18.44 10.33
CA LEU A 707 42.69 -19.11 11.08
C LEU A 707 42.97 -20.61 11.25
N ARG A 708 42.97 -21.11 12.49
CA ARG A 708 42.91 -22.56 12.77
C ARG A 708 41.93 -22.81 13.93
N TYR A 709 40.96 -23.70 13.71
CA TYR A 709 39.97 -24.09 14.73
C TYR A 709 40.50 -25.25 15.57
N LYS A 710 40.55 -25.08 16.90
CA LYS A 710 40.73 -26.19 17.86
C LYS A 710 39.37 -26.55 18.45
N SER A 711 38.97 -27.80 18.28
CA SER A 711 37.90 -28.43 19.05
C SER A 711 38.41 -28.70 20.47
N THR A 712 37.76 -28.12 21.48
CA THR A 712 37.91 -28.56 22.87
C THR A 712 36.58 -28.56 23.59
N LYS A 713 36.15 -29.78 24.01
CA LYS A 713 35.22 -30.01 25.11
C LYS A 713 35.81 -29.46 26.41
N LYS A 714 35.12 -28.55 27.09
CA LYS A 714 34.92 -28.56 28.55
C LYS A 714 34.01 -27.40 28.99
N SER A 715 33.07 -27.76 29.85
CA SER A 715 32.09 -26.95 30.58
C SER A 715 32.73 -26.08 31.66
N PHE A 716 32.18 -24.88 31.88
CA PHE A 716 32.26 -24.15 33.16
C PHE A 716 30.93 -23.44 33.43
N LEU A 717 30.40 -23.67 34.63
CA LEU A 717 29.27 -22.96 35.25
C LEU A 717 29.73 -21.59 35.73
N CYS A 718 28.86 -20.58 35.68
CA CYS A 718 28.96 -19.39 36.52
C CYS A 718 27.56 -18.85 36.85
N GLU A 719 27.16 -19.03 38.10
CA GLU A 719 25.99 -18.43 38.73
C GLU A 719 26.26 -16.94 39.00
N ALA A 720 25.50 -16.03 38.36
CA ALA A 720 25.35 -14.63 38.77
C ALA A 720 24.28 -13.94 37.91
N GLY A 721 23.01 -14.33 38.04
CA GLY A 721 21.91 -13.72 37.28
C GLY A 721 20.58 -13.60 38.01
N PHE A 722 20.50 -14.02 39.27
CA PHE A 722 19.21 -14.24 39.95
C PHE A 722 18.63 -12.99 40.63
N PHE A 723 19.41 -11.93 40.87
CA PHE A 723 18.98 -10.81 41.74
C PHE A 723 18.49 -9.54 41.02
N ARG A 724 18.67 -9.39 39.70
CA ARG A 724 18.21 -8.18 38.98
C ARG A 724 16.75 -8.24 38.52
N ILE A 725 16.16 -9.42 38.39
CA ILE A 725 14.80 -9.60 37.86
C ILE A 725 13.70 -9.33 38.92
N ILE A 726 14.00 -9.56 40.20
CA ILE A 726 13.03 -9.31 41.30
C ILE A 726 12.78 -7.80 41.52
N LEU A 727 13.77 -6.94 41.23
CA LEU A 727 13.62 -5.48 41.35
C LEU A 727 12.74 -4.87 40.26
N CYS A 728 12.76 -5.40 39.04
CA CYS A 728 11.86 -4.95 37.97
C CYS A 728 10.41 -5.40 38.17
N LEU A 729 10.19 -6.59 38.75
CA LEU A 729 8.85 -7.09 39.06
C LEU A 729 8.16 -6.28 40.17
N ARG A 730 8.90 -5.74 41.15
CA ARG A 730 8.32 -4.83 42.17
C ARG A 730 7.83 -3.50 41.58
N PHE A 731 8.47 -2.98 40.54
CA PHE A 731 8.09 -1.69 39.92
C PHE A 731 6.91 -1.82 38.95
N LEU A 732 6.82 -2.94 38.22
CA LEU A 732 5.72 -3.20 37.28
C LEU A 732 4.41 -3.59 37.99
N HIS A 733 4.48 -4.26 39.14
CA HIS A 733 3.29 -4.66 39.89
C HIS A 733 2.67 -3.51 40.71
N PHE A 734 3.46 -2.49 41.10
CA PHE A 734 2.95 -1.34 41.87
C PHE A 734 2.12 -0.35 41.05
N LYS A 735 2.24 -0.34 39.71
CA LYS A 735 1.42 0.53 38.84
C LYS A 735 0.09 -0.08 38.38
N LYS A 736 -0.10 -1.40 38.53
CA LYS A 736 -1.28 -2.10 37.99
C LYS A 736 -2.26 -2.63 39.04
N VAL A 737 -1.88 -2.70 40.33
CA VAL A 737 -2.71 -3.30 41.40
C VAL A 737 -3.48 -2.27 42.25
N THR A 738 -3.30 -0.96 42.07
CA THR A 738 -4.10 0.06 42.79
C THR A 738 -5.51 0.28 42.24
N ALA A 739 -5.95 -0.45 41.21
CA ALA A 739 -7.27 -0.22 40.60
C ALA A 739 -8.35 -1.25 40.94
N THR A 740 -8.03 -2.47 41.40
CA THR A 740 -9.07 -3.49 41.59
C THR A 740 -8.72 -4.48 42.71
N ASN A 741 -9.54 -4.46 43.77
CA ASN A 741 -9.75 -5.51 44.78
C ASN A 741 -8.88 -5.47 46.10
N PRO A 742 -9.41 -4.91 47.22
CA PRO A 742 -8.71 -4.80 48.51
C PRO A 742 -8.54 -6.10 49.32
N SER A 743 -9.09 -7.23 48.87
CA SER A 743 -9.21 -8.45 49.68
C SER A 743 -8.04 -9.45 49.57
N ALA A 744 -7.07 -9.21 48.68
CA ALA A 744 -5.94 -10.12 48.47
C ALA A 744 -4.73 -9.87 49.40
N ARG A 745 -4.84 -8.97 50.39
CA ARG A 745 -3.70 -8.43 51.13
C ARG A 745 -3.13 -9.32 52.26
N ASN A 746 -3.80 -10.40 52.66
CA ASN A 746 -3.45 -11.15 53.88
C ASN A 746 -3.14 -12.66 53.71
N LYS A 747 -2.66 -13.12 52.54
CA LYS A 747 -2.27 -14.55 52.38
C LYS A 747 -0.86 -14.83 51.85
N LEU A 748 -0.02 -13.82 51.65
CA LEU A 748 1.36 -14.02 51.22
C LEU A 748 2.27 -13.15 52.09
N PHE A 749 3.02 -13.83 52.99
CA PHE A 749 4.15 -13.36 53.82
C PHE A 749 3.83 -12.70 55.19
N PRO A 750 4.19 -13.33 56.34
CA PRO A 750 4.36 -12.62 57.61
C PRO A 750 5.79 -12.06 57.75
N ASP A 751 5.88 -10.86 58.31
CA ASP A 751 7.00 -10.19 59.00
C ASP A 751 8.36 -10.03 58.30
N VAL A 752 8.54 -8.90 57.62
CA VAL A 752 9.82 -8.16 57.59
C VAL A 752 9.51 -6.65 57.67
N SER A 753 9.85 -6.00 58.78
CA SER A 753 9.81 -4.55 58.95
C SER A 753 11.17 -3.93 58.62
N CYS A 754 11.21 -2.91 57.75
CA CYS A 754 12.38 -2.04 57.62
C CYS A 754 11.96 -0.59 57.85
N VAL A 755 12.58 0.04 58.86
CA VAL A 755 12.60 1.48 59.09
C VAL A 755 13.66 2.09 58.17
N VAL A 756 13.32 3.17 57.49
CA VAL A 756 14.24 3.94 56.63
C VAL A 756 14.77 5.10 57.47
N ASP A 757 16.09 5.24 57.56
CA ASP A 757 16.71 6.48 58.04
C ASP A 757 17.60 7.06 56.92
N ASP A 758 17.32 8.32 56.60
CA ASP A 758 17.87 9.06 55.46
C ASP A 758 19.24 9.64 55.84
N ALA A 759 20.31 8.85 55.71
CA ALA A 759 21.65 9.33 55.34
C ALA A 759 22.67 8.19 55.36
N SER A 760 23.55 8.21 54.36
CA SER A 760 24.74 7.36 54.18
C SER A 760 24.52 6.01 53.48
N SER A 761 25.16 5.91 52.31
CA SER A 761 25.15 4.77 51.41
C SER A 761 26.04 3.63 51.92
N GLN A 762 25.62 2.90 52.95
CA GLN A 762 26.15 1.57 53.30
C GLN A 762 25.04 0.69 53.91
N MET A 763 24.62 -0.38 53.21
CA MET A 763 23.86 -1.47 53.83
C MET A 763 24.82 -2.57 54.28
N ILE A 764 24.89 -2.78 55.59
CA ILE A 764 25.44 -3.98 56.22
C ILE A 764 24.26 -4.94 56.44
N PHE A 765 24.38 -6.20 55.99
CA PHE A 765 23.40 -7.24 56.28
C PHE A 765 23.87 -8.10 57.48
N THR A 766 23.00 -8.28 58.47
CA THR A 766 22.97 -9.43 59.40
C THR A 766 21.67 -10.19 59.20
#